data_AF-A0A3R7W902-F1
#
_entry.id   AF-A0A3R7W902-F1
#
_cell.length_a   1.000
_cell.length_b   1.000
_cell.length_c   1.000
_cell.angle_alpha   90.00
_cell.angle_beta   90.00
_cell.angle_gamma   90.00
#
_symmetry.space_group_name_H-M   'P 1'
#
loop_
_entity.id
_entity.type
_entity.pdbx_description
1 polymer ?
#
loop_
_entity_poly.entity_id
_entity_poly.type
_entity_poly.pdbx_seq_one_letter_code
_entity_poly.pdbx_strand_id
1 'polypeptide(L)'
;MSQYYFALKKSYWQRGELIQRNCENYCQQILSKIDALYALSGWFGLPFICVEGSSGVGKSQLAFALGGNRPWFYWPVAIGPDSQPLYKNFSSISDAFLEVTNKDDPTKGSEEDILDRTSLFYNTESLWTFGFIRALLKYCSKEQNQQGHMILFQEETSLYVEKCNRETVVAFRENMKAEGKVLPFFVLDEMTLNTHVDGGGKKLAAFQRNVFRVCALVVVLMGSDDKITKMICKPPLGSYCGRHAWMTIFSHKDKKSAWNYLQAQYRILNRIVVNSRGRFARYFVDSAVKYAMENSANGIKLCDLLDVAFDRVSSKTQSNNSFMGRQEGKDAQLMAISYINAGTGDTSPPPYEKRKVAQEMGALCIGLHFANLAVDQATEVDIIGSLTVNSMPWEPLYCFPAIEEDLLLYLAILGGKTYSGYYDRQLSIDHSTLGIFSACLKGKGVTTGVNTKALSNDYKTFDNMVAHMIFCASRRNGVQGIPFDNFFAGLLSECQDEIRPVTMTDGNTGKTIVASDILNTYADLEALSRSKIPFLAPPNAEWPRYILDTRAEGCNFGHLVRARNDQKCDIFVCNTEDLTEPPLFLCECKYWDKNVDSGVMSTIIGGLETVWKEKWVVALVFCAKLATFEKKWDRDEVGCVKVDCRSGRVDWVFQPAHEKRKKLVIVMETGHLSVGVP
;
A
#
# COMPACT_ATOMS: atom_id res chain seq x y z
N MET A 1 17.88 -14.33 31.57
CA MET A 1 17.00 -13.39 30.82
C MET A 1 17.40 -11.96 31.22
N SER A 2 17.80 -11.08 30.29
CA SER A 2 18.28 -9.73 30.66
C SER A 2 17.11 -8.80 31.07
N GLN A 3 17.37 -7.82 31.94
CA GLN A 3 16.38 -6.81 32.40
C GLN A 3 15.64 -6.10 31.24
N TYR A 4 16.27 -6.00 30.07
CA TYR A 4 15.69 -5.42 28.86
C TYR A 4 14.47 -6.20 28.33
N TYR A 5 14.49 -7.54 28.38
CA TYR A 5 13.39 -8.38 27.89
C TYR A 5 12.16 -8.32 28.80
N PHE A 6 12.37 -8.17 30.11
CA PHE A 6 11.29 -8.06 31.09
C PHE A 6 10.53 -6.73 30.96
N ALA A 7 11.24 -5.62 30.75
CA ALA A 7 10.64 -4.31 30.50
C ALA A 7 9.83 -4.27 29.19
N LEU A 8 10.36 -4.90 28.13
CA LEU A 8 9.69 -5.00 26.85
C LEU A 8 8.37 -5.80 26.97
N LYS A 9 8.39 -6.96 27.64
CA LYS A 9 7.22 -7.80 27.91
C LYS A 9 6.09 -7.06 28.63
N LYS A 10 6.43 -6.33 29.71
CA LYS A 10 5.47 -5.52 30.48
C LYS A 10 4.82 -4.41 29.64
N SER A 11 5.59 -3.80 28.74
CA SER A 11 5.08 -2.76 27.83
C SER A 11 4.10 -3.30 26.80
N TYR A 12 4.26 -4.55 26.32
CA TYR A 12 3.31 -5.17 25.39
C TYR A 12 1.99 -5.54 26.08
N TRP A 13 2.07 -6.01 27.32
CA TRP A 13 0.88 -6.31 28.12
C TRP A 13 0.01 -5.07 28.36
N GLN A 14 0.64 -4.00 28.84
CA GLN A 14 -0.03 -2.70 29.03
C GLN A 14 -0.61 -2.13 27.73
N ARG A 15 -0.02 -2.47 26.58
CA ARG A 15 -0.57 -2.08 25.27
C ARG A 15 -1.74 -2.95 24.84
N GLY A 16 -1.69 -4.26 25.09
CA GLY A 16 -2.81 -5.17 24.86
C GLY A 16 -4.06 -4.70 25.61
N GLU A 17 -3.92 -4.36 26.89
CA GLU A 17 -5.01 -3.79 27.71
C GLU A 17 -5.54 -2.47 27.14
N LEU A 18 -4.65 -1.59 26.65
CA LEU A 18 -5.05 -0.32 26.04
C LEU A 18 -5.80 -0.53 24.72
N ILE A 19 -5.36 -1.48 23.88
CA ILE A 19 -6.02 -1.85 22.63
C ILE A 19 -7.38 -2.45 22.93
N GLN A 20 -7.47 -3.35 23.90
CA GLN A 20 -8.74 -3.94 24.30
C GLN A 20 -9.75 -2.88 24.73
N ARG A 21 -9.33 -1.86 25.50
CA ARG A 21 -10.20 -0.74 25.90
C ARG A 21 -10.62 0.15 24.73
N ASN A 22 -9.72 0.40 23.78
CA ASN A 22 -9.98 1.32 22.66
C ASN A 22 -10.67 0.64 21.47
N CYS A 23 -10.59 -0.69 21.39
CA CYS A 23 -11.11 -1.52 20.30
C CYS A 23 -11.98 -2.65 20.85
N GLU A 24 -12.77 -2.34 21.89
CA GLU A 24 -13.57 -3.30 22.66
C GLU A 24 -14.49 -4.13 21.77
N ASN A 25 -15.22 -3.48 20.86
CA ASN A 25 -16.17 -4.14 19.96
C ASN A 25 -15.48 -5.21 19.09
N TYR A 26 -14.31 -4.92 18.51
CA TYR A 26 -13.58 -5.87 17.67
C TYR A 26 -13.02 -7.05 18.48
N CYS A 27 -12.41 -6.79 19.65
CA CYS A 27 -11.90 -7.84 20.52
C CYS A 27 -13.05 -8.73 21.04
N GLN A 28 -14.18 -8.12 21.39
CA GLN A 28 -15.37 -8.82 21.87
C GLN A 28 -16.00 -9.70 20.78
N GLN A 29 -15.99 -9.30 19.51
CA GLN A 29 -16.45 -10.15 18.41
C GLN A 29 -15.62 -11.44 18.30
N ILE A 30 -14.28 -11.33 18.35
CA ILE A 30 -13.39 -12.50 18.32
C ILE A 30 -13.65 -13.39 19.54
N LEU A 31 -13.68 -12.81 20.74
CA LEU A 31 -13.91 -13.54 21.99
C LEU A 31 -15.28 -14.23 22.02
N SER A 32 -16.34 -13.54 21.55
CA SER A 32 -17.69 -14.10 21.47
C SER A 32 -17.75 -15.25 20.46
N LYS A 33 -17.01 -15.17 19.34
CA LYS A 33 -16.90 -16.27 18.39
C LYS A 33 -16.17 -17.47 18.99
N ILE A 34 -15.11 -17.26 19.77
CA ILE A 34 -14.42 -18.33 20.52
C ILE A 34 -15.40 -19.05 21.45
N ASP A 35 -16.20 -18.29 22.21
CA ASP A 35 -17.21 -18.85 23.11
C ASP A 35 -18.29 -19.63 22.35
N ALA A 36 -18.79 -19.07 21.24
CA ALA A 36 -19.76 -19.75 20.37
C ALA A 36 -19.21 -21.07 19.83
N LEU A 37 -17.94 -21.10 19.40
CA LEU A 37 -17.29 -22.33 18.91
C LEU A 37 -17.16 -23.40 20.00
N TYR A 38 -16.87 -23.02 21.23
CA TYR A 38 -16.79 -23.97 22.35
C TYR A 38 -18.15 -24.46 22.85
N ALA A 39 -19.22 -23.71 22.58
CA ALA A 39 -20.60 -24.09 22.87
C ALA A 39 -21.16 -25.11 21.87
N LEU A 40 -20.56 -25.26 20.68
CA LEU A 40 -20.92 -26.30 19.71
C LEU A 40 -20.61 -27.69 20.29
N SER A 41 -21.62 -28.40 20.77
CA SER A 41 -21.50 -29.76 21.26
C SER A 41 -21.37 -30.76 20.11
N GLY A 42 -20.33 -31.62 20.15
CA GLY A 42 -20.24 -32.81 19.30
C GLY A 42 -19.52 -32.65 17.95
N TRP A 43 -19.02 -31.46 17.59
CA TRP A 43 -18.32 -31.29 16.30
C TRP A 43 -16.82 -31.58 16.42
N PHE A 44 -16.38 -32.69 15.82
CA PHE A 44 -14.97 -33.03 15.68
C PHE A 44 -14.36 -32.21 14.53
N GLY A 45 -13.38 -31.36 14.84
CA GLY A 45 -12.85 -30.39 13.87
C GLY A 45 -13.53 -29.03 14.01
N LEU A 46 -13.09 -28.20 14.95
CA LEU A 46 -13.55 -26.80 14.97
C LEU A 46 -12.99 -26.03 13.76
N PRO A 47 -13.74 -25.04 13.23
CA PRO A 47 -13.14 -24.05 12.35
C PRO A 47 -12.06 -23.27 13.12
N PHE A 48 -11.07 -22.75 12.41
CA PHE A 48 -10.13 -21.80 12.98
C PHE A 48 -10.60 -20.38 12.69
N ILE A 49 -10.28 -19.46 13.58
CA ILE A 49 -10.52 -18.02 13.38
C ILE A 49 -9.30 -17.47 12.66
N CYS A 50 -9.51 -16.77 11.56
CA CYS A 50 -8.44 -16.05 10.91
C CYS A 50 -8.50 -14.58 11.32
N VAL A 51 -7.38 -14.04 11.78
CA VAL A 51 -7.25 -12.60 12.00
C VAL A 51 -6.26 -12.05 10.99
N GLU A 52 -6.82 -11.22 10.11
CA GLU A 52 -6.08 -10.47 9.12
C GLU A 52 -5.42 -9.23 9.75
N GLY A 53 -4.23 -8.91 9.25
CA GLY A 53 -3.64 -7.60 9.48
C GLY A 53 -2.35 -7.43 8.72
N SER A 54 -2.10 -6.20 8.24
CA SER A 54 -0.85 -5.84 7.55
C SER A 54 0.38 -6.44 8.25
N SER A 55 1.31 -7.02 7.47
CA SER A 55 2.57 -7.60 7.97
C SER A 55 3.19 -6.62 8.97
N GLY A 56 3.19 -6.91 10.28
CA GLY A 56 3.47 -5.98 11.39
C GLY A 56 2.90 -6.42 12.76
N VAL A 57 3.36 -5.84 13.89
CA VAL A 57 3.03 -6.24 15.29
C VAL A 57 1.63 -5.87 15.79
N GLY A 58 0.79 -5.26 14.94
CA GLY A 58 -0.64 -5.15 15.26
C GLY A 58 -1.28 -6.51 15.54
N LYS A 59 -0.85 -7.57 14.83
CA LYS A 59 -1.35 -8.94 15.01
C LYS A 59 -0.94 -9.56 16.34
N SER A 60 0.36 -9.53 16.64
CA SER A 60 0.86 -10.06 17.91
C SER A 60 0.25 -9.28 19.07
N GLN A 61 0.08 -7.96 18.96
CA GLN A 61 -0.59 -7.14 19.97
C GLN A 61 -2.07 -7.40 20.15
N LEU A 62 -2.79 -7.69 19.06
CA LEU A 62 -4.15 -8.20 19.17
C LEU A 62 -4.15 -9.49 19.99
N ALA A 63 -3.19 -10.40 19.77
CA ALA A 63 -3.07 -11.61 20.59
C ALA A 63 -2.88 -11.32 22.10
N PHE A 64 -2.25 -10.19 22.46
CA PHE A 64 -2.16 -9.72 23.86
C PHE A 64 -3.41 -8.95 24.32
N ALA A 65 -4.26 -8.48 23.39
CA ALA A 65 -5.51 -7.76 23.66
C ALA A 65 -6.74 -8.68 23.74
N LEU A 66 -6.62 -9.96 23.35
CA LEU A 66 -7.67 -10.98 23.46
C LEU A 66 -7.88 -11.46 24.92
N GLY A 67 -7.76 -10.56 25.90
CA GLY A 67 -8.07 -10.83 27.29
C GLY A 67 -9.56 -11.09 27.48
N GLY A 68 -9.95 -12.34 27.69
CA GLY A 68 -11.35 -12.74 27.84
C GLY A 68 -11.56 -13.66 29.04
N ASN A 69 -12.62 -14.45 29.04
CA ASN A 69 -12.94 -15.37 30.15
C ASN A 69 -12.12 -16.67 30.15
N ARG A 70 -11.16 -16.82 29.22
CA ARG A 70 -10.44 -18.07 28.98
C ARG A 70 -8.93 -17.84 28.94
N PRO A 71 -8.12 -18.79 29.44
CA PRO A 71 -6.68 -18.74 29.22
C PRO A 71 -6.36 -18.93 27.73
N TRP A 72 -5.23 -18.40 27.27
CA TRP A 72 -4.78 -18.68 25.90
C TRP A 72 -3.28 -18.81 25.81
N PHE A 73 -2.85 -19.54 24.78
CA PHE A 73 -1.46 -19.63 24.43
C PHE A 73 -1.18 -18.80 23.19
N TYR A 74 -0.05 -18.10 23.22
CA TYR A 74 0.49 -17.41 22.06
C TYR A 74 1.90 -17.95 21.84
N TRP A 75 2.18 -18.44 20.65
CA TRP A 75 3.57 -18.62 20.25
C TRP A 75 3.75 -18.52 18.73
N PRO A 76 4.80 -17.82 18.28
CA PRO A 76 5.17 -17.74 16.88
C PRO A 76 5.82 -19.06 16.45
N VAL A 77 5.37 -19.60 15.32
CA VAL A 77 5.70 -20.97 14.90
C VAL A 77 7.12 -21.12 14.35
N ALA A 78 7.72 -20.02 13.86
CA ALA A 78 9.10 -20.00 13.39
C ALA A 78 9.87 -18.86 14.08
N ILE A 79 10.89 -19.21 14.88
CA ILE A 79 11.79 -18.24 15.52
C ILE A 79 13.22 -18.48 15.08
N GLY A 80 13.71 -17.60 14.20
CA GLY A 80 15.11 -17.58 13.77
C GLY A 80 15.95 -16.55 14.54
N PRO A 81 17.27 -16.51 14.27
CA PRO A 81 18.18 -15.50 14.82
C PRO A 81 17.72 -14.06 14.55
N ASP A 82 17.07 -13.88 13.40
CA ASP A 82 16.54 -12.62 12.87
C ASP A 82 15.11 -12.28 13.33
N SER A 83 14.47 -13.16 14.09
CA SER A 83 13.10 -12.95 14.58
C SER A 83 12.99 -11.79 15.56
N GLN A 84 11.80 -11.20 15.62
CA GLN A 84 11.52 -10.03 16.45
C GLN A 84 11.88 -10.30 17.92
N PRO A 85 12.46 -9.34 18.66
CA PRO A 85 12.82 -9.53 20.07
C PRO A 85 11.66 -10.01 20.95
N LEU A 86 10.42 -9.64 20.62
CA LEU A 86 9.22 -10.12 21.28
C LEU A 86 9.04 -11.64 21.12
N TYR A 87 9.28 -12.17 19.93
CA TYR A 87 9.16 -13.60 19.64
C TYR A 87 10.19 -14.41 20.42
N LYS A 88 11.39 -13.86 20.65
CA LYS A 88 12.43 -14.51 21.46
C LYS A 88 11.98 -14.78 22.90
N ASN A 89 10.97 -14.08 23.41
CA ASN A 89 10.38 -14.40 24.72
C ASN A 89 9.53 -15.68 24.72
N PHE A 90 9.18 -16.20 23.54
CA PHE A 90 8.39 -17.41 23.32
C PHE A 90 9.22 -18.53 22.69
N SER A 91 10.52 -18.36 22.49
CA SER A 91 11.36 -19.39 21.83
C SER A 91 11.30 -20.71 22.53
N SER A 92 11.36 -20.74 23.87
CA SER A 92 11.30 -22.01 24.60
C SER A 92 10.05 -22.83 24.30
N ILE A 93 8.87 -22.20 24.19
CA ILE A 93 7.61 -22.93 23.92
C ILE A 93 7.45 -23.23 22.43
N SER A 94 7.90 -22.31 21.55
CA SER A 94 7.92 -22.51 20.10
C SER A 94 8.85 -23.66 19.70
N ASP A 95 10.05 -23.69 20.27
CA ASP A 95 11.07 -24.71 20.00
C ASP A 95 10.60 -26.07 20.53
N ALA A 96 9.99 -26.12 21.73
CA ALA A 96 9.39 -27.35 22.26
C ALA A 96 8.24 -27.87 21.38
N PHE A 97 7.37 -26.97 20.89
CA PHE A 97 6.30 -27.35 19.97
C PHE A 97 6.83 -27.82 18.61
N LEU A 98 7.86 -27.16 18.08
CA LEU A 98 8.53 -27.56 16.84
C LEU A 98 9.22 -28.91 17.00
N GLU A 99 9.87 -29.17 18.13
CA GLU A 99 10.54 -30.44 18.41
C GLU A 99 9.53 -31.60 18.42
N VAL A 100 8.40 -31.47 19.10
CA VAL A 100 7.36 -32.53 19.11
C VAL A 100 6.70 -32.68 17.74
N THR A 101 6.52 -31.57 17.00
CA THR A 101 6.02 -31.62 15.63
C THR A 101 6.97 -32.38 14.71
N ASN A 102 8.28 -32.16 14.84
CA ASN A 102 9.30 -32.85 14.05
C ASN A 102 9.39 -34.33 14.39
N LYS A 103 9.12 -34.73 15.64
CA LYS A 103 9.04 -36.15 16.05
C LYS A 103 7.89 -36.90 15.38
N ASP A 104 6.83 -36.19 14.99
CA ASP A 104 5.70 -36.75 14.24
C ASP A 104 5.91 -36.78 12.71
N ASP A 105 6.97 -36.12 12.23
CA ASP A 105 7.41 -36.08 10.83
C ASP A 105 6.28 -35.94 9.78
N PRO A 106 5.46 -34.87 9.86
CA PRO A 106 4.35 -34.65 8.92
C PRO A 106 4.82 -34.44 7.46
N THR A 107 6.11 -34.29 7.25
CA THR A 107 6.71 -34.02 5.94
C THR A 107 6.84 -35.29 5.08
N LYS A 108 6.88 -36.46 5.72
CA LYS A 108 6.89 -37.77 5.03
C LYS A 108 5.50 -38.29 4.71
N GLY A 109 4.47 -37.80 5.39
CA GLY A 109 3.07 -38.14 5.13
C GLY A 109 2.61 -37.70 3.74
N SER A 110 1.58 -38.38 3.22
CA SER A 110 0.91 -37.97 1.99
C SER A 110 0.35 -36.55 2.16
N GLU A 111 0.42 -35.73 1.11
CA GLU A 111 -0.04 -34.35 1.21
C GLU A 111 -1.54 -34.27 1.48
N GLU A 112 -2.32 -35.18 0.90
CA GLU A 112 -3.77 -35.27 1.08
C GLU A 112 -4.13 -35.60 2.53
N ASP A 113 -3.47 -36.59 3.14
CA ASP A 113 -3.74 -37.00 4.53
C ASP A 113 -3.41 -35.90 5.55
N ILE A 114 -2.34 -35.13 5.31
CA ILE A 114 -1.90 -34.08 6.24
C ILE A 114 -2.77 -32.82 6.11
N LEU A 115 -3.15 -32.46 4.89
CA LEU A 115 -4.00 -31.28 4.65
C LEU A 115 -5.44 -31.50 5.12
N ASP A 116 -5.99 -32.68 4.86
CA ASP A 116 -7.34 -33.02 5.26
C ASP A 116 -7.42 -33.38 6.75
N ARG A 117 -8.11 -32.54 7.51
CA ARG A 117 -8.37 -32.77 8.94
C ARG A 117 -9.25 -34.00 9.20
N THR A 118 -9.99 -34.48 8.20
CA THR A 118 -10.87 -35.65 8.32
C THR A 118 -10.19 -36.96 7.92
N SER A 119 -8.92 -36.90 7.51
CA SER A 119 -8.15 -38.06 7.13
C SER A 119 -8.01 -39.06 8.28
N LEU A 120 -7.82 -40.33 7.92
CA LEU A 120 -7.64 -41.41 8.88
C LEU A 120 -6.40 -41.17 9.76
N PHE A 121 -5.38 -40.49 9.22
CA PHE A 121 -4.14 -40.13 9.91
C PHE A 121 -4.41 -39.50 11.29
N TYR A 122 -5.27 -38.47 11.37
CA TYR A 122 -5.56 -37.80 12.65
C TYR A 122 -6.45 -38.62 13.60
N ASN A 123 -7.08 -39.70 13.11
CA ASN A 123 -7.99 -40.55 13.89
C ASN A 123 -7.28 -41.80 14.45
N THR A 124 -6.29 -42.34 13.74
CA THR A 124 -5.66 -43.61 14.10
C THR A 124 -4.27 -43.46 14.67
N GLU A 125 -3.54 -42.42 14.26
CA GLU A 125 -2.17 -42.24 14.72
C GLU A 125 -2.13 -41.75 16.18
N SER A 126 -1.19 -42.29 16.92
CA SER A 126 -0.73 -41.64 18.14
C SER A 126 0.31 -40.60 17.74
N LEU A 127 0.29 -39.41 18.32
CA LEU A 127 1.20 -38.31 17.97
C LEU A 127 1.84 -37.72 19.23
N TRP A 128 3.10 -37.33 19.13
CA TRP A 128 3.80 -36.56 20.17
C TRP A 128 3.14 -35.20 20.36
N THR A 129 2.63 -34.61 19.28
CA THR A 129 1.91 -33.35 19.29
C THR A 129 0.58 -33.45 20.06
N PHE A 130 -0.13 -34.58 19.98
CA PHE A 130 -1.30 -34.83 20.84
C PHE A 130 -0.91 -34.96 22.32
N GLY A 131 0.20 -35.63 22.59
CA GLY A 131 0.81 -35.68 23.92
C GLY A 131 1.10 -34.31 24.50
N PHE A 132 1.67 -33.43 23.67
CA PHE A 132 2.01 -32.07 24.03
C PHE A 132 0.75 -31.24 24.32
N ILE A 133 -0.28 -31.33 23.48
CA ILE A 133 -1.58 -30.68 23.70
C ILE A 133 -2.19 -31.14 25.02
N ARG A 134 -2.18 -32.45 25.31
CA ARG A 134 -2.67 -32.99 26.59
C ARG A 134 -1.91 -32.43 27.78
N ALA A 135 -0.58 -32.31 27.68
CA ALA A 135 0.24 -31.74 28.74
C ALA A 135 -0.12 -30.26 29.00
N LEU A 136 -0.39 -29.49 27.95
CA LEU A 136 -0.85 -28.10 28.06
C LEU A 136 -2.25 -27.99 28.69
N LEU A 137 -3.19 -28.86 28.29
CA LEU A 137 -4.52 -28.90 28.91
C LEU A 137 -4.42 -29.25 30.40
N LYS A 138 -3.56 -30.20 30.76
CA LYS A 138 -3.30 -30.56 32.17
C LYS A 138 -2.66 -29.41 32.95
N TYR A 139 -1.82 -28.62 32.30
CA TYR A 139 -1.27 -27.41 32.92
C TYR A 139 -2.37 -26.36 33.15
N CYS A 140 -3.22 -26.12 32.15
CA CYS A 140 -4.34 -25.17 32.25
C CYS A 140 -5.41 -25.62 33.25
N SER A 141 -5.64 -26.91 33.46
CA SER A 141 -6.69 -27.42 34.36
C SER A 141 -6.42 -27.18 35.85
N LYS A 142 -5.24 -26.67 36.22
CA LYS A 142 -4.92 -26.21 37.57
C LYS A 142 -5.64 -24.89 37.85
N GLU A 143 -6.22 -24.72 39.04
CA GLU A 143 -7.05 -23.55 39.38
C GLU A 143 -6.36 -22.21 39.11
N GLN A 144 -5.08 -22.08 39.46
CA GLN A 144 -4.27 -20.89 39.21
C GLN A 144 -4.16 -20.48 37.72
N ASN A 145 -4.39 -21.42 36.80
CA ASN A 145 -4.27 -21.23 35.35
C ASN A 145 -5.63 -21.20 34.63
N GLN A 146 -6.75 -21.20 35.38
CA GLN A 146 -8.11 -21.11 34.85
C GLN A 146 -8.58 -19.67 34.61
N GLN A 147 -7.76 -18.68 34.95
CA GLN A 147 -8.07 -17.28 34.75
C GLN A 147 -7.91 -16.86 33.28
N GLY A 148 -8.64 -15.80 32.91
CA GLY A 148 -8.68 -15.18 31.60
C GLY A 148 -7.43 -14.41 31.17
N HIS A 149 -6.25 -15.05 31.21
CA HIS A 149 -4.99 -14.43 30.83
C HIS A 149 -4.15 -15.33 29.93
N MET A 150 -3.24 -14.72 29.18
CA MET A 150 -2.28 -15.46 28.36
C MET A 150 -1.34 -16.28 29.25
N ILE A 151 -1.27 -17.58 29.01
CA ILE A 151 -0.39 -18.48 29.74
C ILE A 151 1.06 -18.21 29.34
N LEU A 152 1.89 -17.89 30.32
CA LEU A 152 3.31 -17.63 30.19
C LEU A 152 4.09 -18.47 31.21
N PHE A 153 5.01 -19.30 30.73
CA PHE A 153 5.94 -20.02 31.58
C PHE A 153 7.02 -19.05 32.08
N GLN A 154 6.78 -18.41 33.23
CA GLN A 154 7.72 -17.45 33.83
C GLN A 154 8.88 -18.15 34.55
N GLU A 155 8.61 -19.34 35.08
CA GLU A 155 9.56 -20.23 35.72
C GLU A 155 9.81 -21.46 34.84
N GLU A 156 10.96 -22.11 35.05
CA GLU A 156 11.29 -23.34 34.36
C GLU A 156 10.20 -24.39 34.63
N THR A 157 9.46 -24.74 33.58
CA THR A 157 8.29 -25.62 33.67
C THR A 157 8.52 -26.85 32.83
N SER A 158 8.66 -28.00 33.48
CA SER A 158 8.76 -29.29 32.78
C SER A 158 7.37 -29.81 32.46
N LEU A 159 7.10 -30.03 31.17
CA LEU A 159 5.90 -30.71 30.69
C LEU A 159 6.25 -32.16 30.37
N TYR A 160 5.54 -33.09 30.98
CA TYR A 160 5.69 -34.51 30.64
C TYR A 160 4.85 -34.81 29.40
N VAL A 161 5.52 -35.21 28.32
CA VAL A 161 4.92 -35.44 27.00
C VAL A 161 5.10 -36.90 26.63
N GLU A 162 4.00 -37.60 26.43
CA GLU A 162 3.96 -38.96 25.91
C GLU A 162 3.09 -39.01 24.66
N LYS A 163 3.48 -39.85 23.71
CA LYS A 163 2.71 -40.10 22.49
C LYS A 163 1.32 -40.62 22.88
N CYS A 164 0.26 -39.98 22.38
CA CYS A 164 -1.12 -40.43 22.61
C CYS A 164 -2.01 -40.18 21.39
N ASN A 165 -3.20 -40.77 21.38
CA ASN A 165 -4.17 -40.58 20.30
C ASN A 165 -5.10 -39.38 20.56
N ARG A 166 -5.85 -39.00 19.52
CA ARG A 166 -6.82 -37.90 19.56
C ARG A 166 -7.86 -38.10 20.65
N GLU A 167 -8.38 -39.31 20.81
CA GLU A 167 -9.44 -39.65 21.76
C GLU A 167 -9.00 -39.38 23.20
N THR A 168 -7.73 -39.62 23.53
CA THR A 168 -7.17 -39.32 24.85
C THR A 168 -7.23 -37.82 25.16
N VAL A 169 -6.92 -36.97 24.17
CA VAL A 169 -6.98 -35.51 24.32
C VAL A 169 -8.43 -35.05 24.45
N VAL A 170 -9.33 -35.59 23.62
CA VAL A 170 -10.77 -35.29 23.65
C VAL A 170 -11.39 -35.69 24.97
N ALA A 171 -11.09 -36.89 25.49
CA ALA A 171 -11.59 -37.35 26.78
C ALA A 171 -11.13 -36.43 27.92
N PHE A 172 -9.86 -35.99 27.89
CA PHE A 172 -9.34 -35.04 28.87
C PHE A 172 -10.06 -33.68 28.80
N ARG A 173 -10.31 -33.18 27.59
CA ARG A 173 -11.08 -31.96 27.35
C ARG A 173 -12.50 -32.05 27.90
N GLU A 174 -13.21 -33.15 27.64
CA GLU A 174 -14.56 -33.35 28.15
C GLU A 174 -14.59 -33.45 29.68
N ASN A 175 -13.58 -34.09 30.28
CA ASN A 175 -13.44 -34.08 31.74
C ASN A 175 -13.25 -32.66 32.30
N MET A 176 -12.41 -31.83 31.66
CA MET A 176 -12.29 -30.42 32.06
C MET A 176 -13.64 -29.69 32.00
N LYS A 177 -14.41 -29.88 30.93
CA LYS A 177 -15.75 -29.27 30.81
C LYS A 177 -16.70 -29.76 31.91
N ALA A 178 -16.70 -31.06 32.20
CA ALA A 178 -17.53 -31.67 33.24
C ALA A 178 -17.17 -31.14 34.65
N GLU A 179 -15.89 -30.83 34.90
CA GLU A 179 -15.41 -30.18 36.11
C GLU A 179 -15.69 -28.65 36.15
N GLY A 180 -16.42 -28.11 35.16
CA GLY A 180 -16.73 -26.68 35.08
C GLY A 180 -15.54 -25.80 34.67
N LYS A 181 -14.46 -26.39 34.17
CA LYS A 181 -13.24 -25.68 33.77
C LYS A 181 -13.36 -25.09 32.37
N VAL A 182 -12.80 -23.91 32.17
CA VAL A 182 -12.72 -23.25 30.86
C VAL A 182 -11.57 -23.84 30.04
N LEU A 183 -11.84 -24.10 28.77
CA LEU A 183 -10.83 -24.56 27.81
C LEU A 183 -10.00 -23.39 27.29
N PRO A 184 -8.68 -23.58 27.10
CA PRO A 184 -7.83 -22.57 26.51
C PRO A 184 -8.05 -22.45 24.99
N PHE A 185 -7.71 -21.32 24.38
CA PHE A 185 -7.56 -21.21 22.92
C PHE A 185 -6.10 -20.94 22.52
N PHE A 186 -5.76 -21.17 21.26
CA PHE A 186 -4.38 -21.15 20.77
C PHE A 186 -4.22 -20.13 19.66
N VAL A 187 -3.28 -19.20 19.81
CA VAL A 187 -2.95 -18.21 18.80
C VAL A 187 -1.63 -18.60 18.13
N LEU A 188 -1.70 -18.96 16.85
CA LEU A 188 -0.54 -19.30 16.03
C LEU A 188 -0.18 -18.11 15.15
N ASP A 189 1.07 -17.64 15.27
CA ASP A 189 1.61 -16.50 14.53
C ASP A 189 2.80 -16.93 13.67
N GLU A 190 3.10 -16.17 12.62
CA GLU A 190 4.23 -16.39 11.71
C GLU A 190 4.36 -17.80 11.10
N MET A 191 3.24 -18.46 10.80
CA MET A 191 3.29 -19.71 10.02
C MET A 191 3.89 -19.47 8.63
N THR A 192 4.78 -20.37 8.18
CA THR A 192 5.44 -20.30 6.87
C THR A 192 4.94 -21.41 5.95
N LEU A 193 4.65 -21.05 4.70
CA LEU A 193 4.24 -21.97 3.64
C LEU A 193 5.34 -22.16 2.59
N ASN A 194 6.55 -21.64 2.85
CA ASN A 194 7.62 -21.68 1.87
C ASN A 194 8.09 -23.13 1.64
N THR A 195 7.87 -23.62 0.42
CA THR A 195 8.29 -24.95 -0.03
C THR A 195 9.80 -25.06 -0.25
N HIS A 196 10.53 -23.94 -0.29
CA HIS A 196 11.99 -23.89 -0.41
C HIS A 196 12.74 -23.92 0.93
N VAL A 197 12.01 -23.97 2.05
CA VAL A 197 12.61 -24.29 3.35
C VAL A 197 12.63 -25.81 3.47
N ASP A 198 13.78 -26.41 3.77
CA ASP A 198 13.93 -27.84 4.00
C ASP A 198 12.85 -28.31 5.00
N GLY A 199 11.97 -29.22 4.58
CA GLY A 199 10.85 -29.72 5.40
C GLY A 199 9.43 -29.41 4.91
N GLY A 200 9.21 -28.94 3.67
CA GLY A 200 7.87 -28.97 3.03
C GLY A 200 6.80 -28.08 3.69
N GLY A 201 7.11 -26.80 3.91
CA GLY A 201 6.37 -25.84 4.74
C GLY A 201 4.83 -25.81 4.67
N LYS A 202 4.22 -26.16 3.52
CA LYS A 202 2.76 -26.31 3.40
C LYS A 202 2.19 -27.41 4.31
N LYS A 203 2.83 -28.59 4.33
CA LYS A 203 2.39 -29.75 5.13
C LYS A 203 2.59 -29.50 6.62
N LEU A 204 3.71 -28.88 6.98
CA LEU A 204 4.04 -28.52 8.35
C LEU A 204 3.03 -27.53 8.94
N ALA A 205 2.72 -26.43 8.23
CA ALA A 205 1.75 -25.44 8.69
C ALA A 205 0.33 -26.02 8.80
N ALA A 206 -0.05 -26.90 7.86
CA ALA A 206 -1.34 -27.59 7.90
C ALA A 206 -1.45 -28.57 9.08
N PHE A 207 -0.39 -29.34 9.34
CA PHE A 207 -0.32 -30.22 10.48
C PHE A 207 -0.44 -29.45 11.80
N GLN A 208 0.38 -28.41 11.98
CA GLN A 208 0.42 -27.61 13.22
C GLN A 208 -0.92 -26.94 13.57
N ARG A 209 -1.74 -26.57 12.58
CA ARG A 209 -3.12 -26.08 12.84
C ARG A 209 -4.12 -27.23 13.06
N ASN A 210 -4.02 -28.32 12.29
CA ASN A 210 -5.02 -29.38 12.28
C ASN A 210 -5.02 -30.20 13.57
N VAL A 211 -3.85 -30.45 14.17
CA VAL A 211 -3.72 -31.19 15.45
C VAL A 211 -4.55 -30.61 16.60
N PHE A 212 -4.72 -29.29 16.67
CA PHE A 212 -5.61 -28.66 17.67
C PHE A 212 -7.08 -28.79 17.27
N ARG A 213 -7.38 -28.53 15.99
CA ARG A 213 -8.76 -28.53 15.46
C ARG A 213 -9.42 -29.89 15.59
N VAL A 214 -8.70 -30.98 15.28
CA VAL A 214 -9.22 -32.36 15.39
C VAL A 214 -9.49 -32.76 16.83
N CYS A 215 -8.79 -32.15 17.80
CA CYS A 215 -9.08 -32.25 19.23
C CYS A 215 -10.20 -31.30 19.70
N ALA A 216 -10.88 -30.62 18.77
CA ALA A 216 -11.89 -29.58 18.98
C ALA A 216 -11.43 -28.46 19.94
N LEU A 217 -10.21 -27.96 19.70
CA LEU A 217 -9.67 -26.78 20.34
C LEU A 217 -9.67 -25.61 19.35
N VAL A 218 -10.06 -24.43 19.81
CA VAL A 218 -10.14 -23.22 19.00
C VAL A 218 -8.73 -22.71 18.71
N VAL A 219 -8.46 -22.49 17.43
CA VAL A 219 -7.21 -21.93 16.93
C VAL A 219 -7.49 -20.58 16.28
N VAL A 220 -6.71 -19.57 16.63
CA VAL A 220 -6.66 -18.27 15.98
C VAL A 220 -5.37 -18.19 15.17
N LEU A 221 -5.49 -18.02 13.85
CA LEU A 221 -4.35 -17.85 12.96
C LEU A 221 -4.12 -16.37 12.70
N MET A 222 -2.90 -15.91 12.96
CA MET A 222 -2.45 -14.56 12.66
C MET A 222 -1.65 -14.59 11.35
N GLY A 223 -2.11 -13.86 10.33
CA GLY A 223 -1.49 -13.86 9.00
C GLY A 223 -1.68 -12.56 8.24
N SER A 224 -0.83 -12.32 7.24
CA SER A 224 -1.15 -11.35 6.19
C SER A 224 -2.06 -12.00 5.15
N ASP A 225 -2.78 -11.18 4.42
CA ASP A 225 -3.66 -11.51 3.28
C ASP A 225 -3.14 -12.65 2.42
N ASP A 226 -1.92 -12.47 1.93
CA ASP A 226 -1.17 -13.41 1.14
C ASP A 226 -0.94 -14.77 1.83
N LYS A 227 -0.61 -14.79 3.13
CA LYS A 227 -0.44 -16.03 3.90
C LYS A 227 -1.78 -16.74 4.09
N ILE A 228 -2.88 -16.01 4.26
CA ILE A 228 -4.22 -16.55 4.50
C ILE A 228 -4.75 -17.21 3.22
N THR A 229 -4.63 -16.54 2.07
CA THR A 229 -5.00 -17.10 0.76
C THR A 229 -4.13 -18.31 0.39
N LYS A 230 -2.80 -18.25 0.64
CA LYS A 230 -1.86 -19.35 0.38
C LYS A 230 -2.08 -20.57 1.27
N MET A 231 -2.66 -20.40 2.46
CA MET A 231 -3.03 -21.51 3.33
C MET A 231 -4.17 -22.36 2.75
N ILE A 232 -4.82 -21.87 1.68
CA ILE A 232 -6.06 -22.45 1.13
C ILE A 232 -5.98 -22.77 -0.39
N CYS A 233 -5.14 -22.12 -1.22
CA CYS A 233 -4.83 -22.55 -2.61
C CYS A 233 -3.49 -21.99 -3.17
N LYS A 234 -3.01 -22.54 -4.32
CA LYS A 234 -1.65 -22.44 -4.94
C LYS A 234 -0.90 -21.07 -4.86
N PRO A 235 0.45 -21.07 -4.81
CA PRO A 235 1.28 -19.92 -4.40
C PRO A 235 1.61 -18.91 -5.52
N PRO A 236 1.81 -17.64 -5.13
CA PRO A 236 3.03 -16.91 -5.53
C PRO A 236 3.73 -16.26 -4.31
N LEU A 237 5.02 -16.56 -4.11
CA LEU A 237 5.97 -16.20 -3.00
C LEU A 237 5.79 -14.84 -2.30
N GLY A 238 6.01 -14.75 -0.97
CA GLY A 238 5.93 -13.48 -0.21
C GLY A 238 7.15 -12.54 -0.39
N SER A 239 7.03 -11.25 -0.05
CA SER A 239 7.94 -10.18 -0.53
C SER A 239 8.89 -9.50 0.48
N TYR A 240 8.86 -9.84 1.77
CA TYR A 240 9.61 -9.07 2.79
C TYR A 240 10.75 -9.89 3.44
N CYS A 241 11.98 -9.34 3.40
CA CYS A 241 13.21 -10.02 3.88
C CYS A 241 13.94 -9.31 5.04
N GLY A 242 13.38 -8.27 5.66
CA GLY A 242 14.06 -7.44 6.67
C GLY A 242 13.79 -7.84 8.14
N ARG A 243 14.78 -7.64 9.04
CA ARG A 243 14.57 -7.75 10.50
C ARG A 243 13.53 -6.73 10.97
N HIS A 244 12.45 -7.25 11.54
CA HIS A 244 11.26 -6.51 11.88
C HIS A 244 11.29 -6.01 13.34
N ALA A 245 11.06 -4.71 13.53
CA ALA A 245 10.66 -4.17 14.81
C ALA A 245 9.33 -3.47 14.58
N TRP A 246 8.30 -3.86 15.31
CA TRP A 246 6.99 -3.22 15.17
C TRP A 246 6.41 -2.88 16.54
N MET A 247 5.87 -1.66 16.59
CA MET A 247 5.49 -0.92 17.78
C MET A 247 6.56 -0.73 18.86
N THR A 248 7.13 0.46 18.83
CA THR A 248 7.44 1.16 20.07
C THR A 248 6.17 1.95 20.42
N ILE A 249 5.45 1.60 21.50
CA ILE A 249 4.85 2.70 22.30
C ILE A 249 6.09 3.47 22.69
N PHE A 250 6.11 4.79 22.52
CA PHE A 250 7.13 5.62 23.11
C PHE A 250 7.44 5.17 24.55
N SER A 251 8.49 4.37 24.74
CA SER A 251 8.95 3.96 26.07
C SER A 251 9.87 5.01 26.66
N HIS A 252 10.22 6.03 25.86
CA HIS A 252 10.88 7.23 26.32
C HIS A 252 9.82 8.31 26.52
N LYS A 253 9.70 8.79 27.77
CA LYS A 253 8.86 9.95 28.13
C LYS A 253 9.05 11.10 27.15
N ASP A 254 10.28 11.35 26.73
CA ASP A 254 10.66 12.46 25.85
C ASP A 254 10.07 12.36 24.43
N LYS A 255 9.97 11.14 23.89
CA LYS A 255 9.34 10.94 22.58
C LYS A 255 7.82 11.06 22.65
N LYS A 256 7.22 10.63 23.76
CA LYS A 256 5.78 10.77 24.01
C LYS A 256 5.42 12.25 24.17
N SER A 257 6.20 13.03 24.90
CA SER A 257 5.98 14.47 25.05
C SER A 257 6.13 15.20 23.72
N ALA A 258 7.15 14.88 22.92
CA ALA A 258 7.34 15.47 21.60
C ALA A 258 6.19 15.14 20.64
N TRP A 259 5.70 13.91 20.62
CA TRP A 259 4.53 13.54 19.83
C TRP A 259 3.25 14.25 20.30
N ASN A 260 3.01 14.32 21.61
CA ASN A 260 1.87 15.04 22.16
C ASN A 260 1.92 16.53 21.82
N TYR A 261 3.11 17.13 21.88
CA TYR A 261 3.35 18.52 21.47
C TYR A 261 2.99 18.71 19.99
N LEU A 262 3.49 17.85 19.11
CA LEU A 262 3.16 17.86 17.69
C LEU A 262 1.67 17.71 17.42
N GLN A 263 0.97 16.81 18.11
CA GLN A 263 -0.47 16.62 17.94
C GLN A 263 -1.29 17.80 18.44
N ALA A 264 -0.83 18.47 19.51
CA ALA A 264 -1.46 19.67 20.03
C ALA A 264 -1.32 20.84 19.04
N GLN A 265 -0.16 20.96 18.40
CA GLN A 265 0.11 21.99 17.39
C GLN A 265 -0.58 21.68 16.05
N TYR A 266 -0.51 20.43 15.59
CA TYR A 266 -0.97 19.99 14.27
C TYR A 266 -1.86 18.75 14.38
N ARG A 267 -3.17 18.96 14.56
CA ARG A 267 -4.17 17.87 14.69
C ARG A 267 -4.19 16.93 13.49
N ILE A 268 -3.82 17.43 12.30
CA ILE A 268 -3.70 16.67 11.05
C ILE A 268 -2.80 15.44 11.18
N LEU A 269 -1.73 15.50 11.98
CA LEU A 269 -0.79 14.39 12.13
C LEU A 269 -1.48 13.14 12.68
N ASN A 270 -2.49 13.31 13.54
CA ASN A 270 -3.27 12.19 14.06
C ASN A 270 -4.20 11.60 12.99
N ARG A 271 -4.80 12.43 12.13
CA ARG A 271 -5.63 11.98 11.01
C ARG A 271 -4.82 11.15 10.02
N ILE A 272 -3.61 11.60 9.66
CA ILE A 272 -2.69 10.84 8.79
C ILE A 272 -2.38 9.47 9.40
N VAL A 273 -2.08 9.42 10.70
CA VAL A 273 -1.71 8.18 11.39
C VAL A 273 -2.87 7.18 11.49
N VAL A 274 -4.08 7.65 11.79
CA VAL A 274 -5.27 6.79 11.95
C VAL A 274 -5.73 6.24 10.61
N ASN A 275 -5.62 7.05 9.54
CA ASN A 275 -6.04 6.69 8.19
C ASN A 275 -4.88 6.13 7.36
N SER A 276 -4.03 5.31 7.97
CA SER A 276 -2.87 4.72 7.30
C SER A 276 -2.51 3.38 7.91
N ARG A 277 -1.97 2.47 7.09
CA ARG A 277 -1.52 1.17 7.57
C ARG A 277 -0.45 1.32 8.65
N GLY A 278 -0.53 0.48 9.69
CA GLY A 278 0.26 0.63 10.91
C GLY A 278 1.79 0.72 10.71
N ARG A 279 2.32 0.14 9.62
CA ARG A 279 3.74 0.25 9.24
C ARG A 279 4.14 1.68 8.94
N PHE A 280 3.38 2.29 8.03
CA PHE A 280 3.66 3.61 7.49
C PHE A 280 3.46 4.63 8.60
N ALA A 281 2.36 4.51 9.34
CA ALA A 281 2.08 5.30 10.52
C ALA A 281 3.25 5.26 11.51
N ARG A 282 3.85 4.09 11.78
CA ARG A 282 5.03 4.00 12.64
C ARG A 282 6.21 4.79 12.11
N TYR A 283 6.62 4.54 10.86
CA TYR A 283 7.79 5.22 10.27
C TYR A 283 7.59 6.73 10.20
N PHE A 284 6.37 7.16 9.91
CA PHE A 284 5.96 8.55 9.91
C PHE A 284 6.13 9.18 11.29
N VAL A 285 5.54 8.58 12.33
CA VAL A 285 5.59 9.05 13.72
C VAL A 285 7.03 9.10 14.24
N ASP A 286 7.81 8.03 14.01
CA ASP A 286 9.22 7.95 14.44
C ASP A 286 10.05 9.09 13.81
N SER A 287 9.78 9.43 12.55
CA SER A 287 10.46 10.53 11.85
C SER A 287 10.00 11.90 12.34
N ALA A 288 8.69 12.11 12.47
CA ALA A 288 8.11 13.38 12.92
C ALA A 288 8.59 13.75 14.32
N VAL A 289 8.61 12.79 15.26
CA VAL A 289 9.12 13.02 16.61
C VAL A 289 10.61 13.37 16.61
N LYS A 290 11.40 12.65 15.82
CA LYS A 290 12.84 12.95 15.71
C LYS A 290 13.04 14.37 15.19
N TYR A 291 12.34 14.75 14.13
CA TYR A 291 12.38 16.10 13.58
C TYR A 291 11.99 17.16 14.61
N ALA A 292 10.92 16.93 15.38
CA ALA A 292 10.49 17.85 16.43
C ALA A 292 11.52 18.02 17.55
N MET A 293 12.14 16.93 17.99
CA MET A 293 13.20 17.00 19.00
C MET A 293 14.39 17.82 18.51
N GLU A 294 14.79 17.65 17.25
CA GLU A 294 15.93 18.34 16.62
C GLU A 294 15.64 19.82 16.32
N ASN A 295 14.37 20.20 16.10
CA ASN A 295 14.00 21.54 15.63
C ASN A 295 13.11 22.33 16.62
N SER A 296 12.90 21.83 17.83
CA SER A 296 12.03 22.45 18.84
C SER A 296 12.37 23.92 19.15
N ALA A 297 13.64 24.31 19.07
CA ALA A 297 14.09 25.68 19.34
C ALA A 297 13.81 26.68 18.21
N ASN A 298 13.66 26.22 16.96
CA ASN A 298 13.56 27.07 15.77
C ASN A 298 12.13 27.23 15.23
N GLY A 299 11.16 26.63 15.91
CA GLY A 299 9.80 26.47 15.42
C GLY A 299 9.69 25.35 14.39
N ILE A 300 8.61 24.58 14.47
CA ILE A 300 8.35 23.45 13.56
C ILE A 300 7.40 23.92 12.47
N LYS A 301 7.84 23.89 11.21
CA LYS A 301 6.98 24.09 10.06
C LYS A 301 6.37 22.75 9.64
N LEU A 302 5.05 22.72 9.46
CA LEU A 302 4.33 21.48 9.12
C LEU A 302 4.85 20.87 7.82
N CYS A 303 5.03 21.66 6.77
CA CYS A 303 5.46 21.18 5.46
C CYS A 303 6.84 20.50 5.48
N ASP A 304 7.82 21.09 6.16
CA ASP A 304 9.17 20.50 6.30
C ASP A 304 9.13 19.21 7.12
N LEU A 305 8.30 19.16 8.18
CA LEU A 305 8.08 17.95 8.96
C LEU A 305 7.45 16.83 8.12
N LEU A 306 6.44 17.14 7.31
CA LEU A 306 5.76 16.17 6.46
C LEU A 306 6.70 15.61 5.39
N ASP A 307 7.50 16.46 4.73
CA ASP A 307 8.48 16.02 3.73
C ASP A 307 9.50 15.03 4.32
N VAL A 308 10.05 15.34 5.50
CA VAL A 308 11.01 14.47 6.21
C VAL A 308 10.34 13.16 6.67
N ALA A 309 9.09 13.23 7.11
CA ALA A 309 8.36 12.06 7.55
C ALA A 309 7.99 11.12 6.38
N PHE A 310 7.53 11.67 5.26
CA PHE A 310 7.21 10.91 4.05
C PHE A 310 8.45 10.27 3.41
N ASP A 311 9.57 11.00 3.32
CA ASP A 311 10.84 10.42 2.85
C ASP A 311 11.24 9.21 3.69
N ARG A 312 11.07 9.29 5.02
CA ARG A 312 11.37 8.17 5.92
C ARG A 312 10.46 6.96 5.70
N VAL A 313 9.16 7.17 5.47
CA VAL A 313 8.22 6.09 5.14
C VAL A 313 8.62 5.42 3.83
N SER A 314 8.91 6.20 2.79
CA SER A 314 9.37 5.72 1.48
C SER A 314 10.64 4.90 1.60
N SER A 315 11.67 5.47 2.24
CA SER A 315 12.97 4.84 2.47
C SER A 315 12.85 3.49 3.16
N LYS A 316 12.09 3.42 4.25
CA LYS A 316 11.92 2.18 5.02
C LYS A 316 11.02 1.16 4.34
N THR A 317 10.11 1.60 3.48
CA THR A 317 9.27 0.68 2.72
C THR A 317 10.07 0.03 1.61
N GLN A 318 10.81 0.82 0.82
CA GLN A 318 11.64 0.29 -0.26
C GLN A 318 12.79 -0.57 0.26
N SER A 319 13.47 -0.19 1.35
CA SER A 319 14.59 -0.98 1.89
C SER A 319 14.20 -2.40 2.34
N ASN A 320 12.91 -2.64 2.56
CA ASN A 320 12.40 -3.90 3.11
C ASN A 320 11.67 -4.77 2.06
N ASN A 321 11.17 -4.17 0.98
CA ASN A 321 10.36 -4.82 -0.06
C ASN A 321 11.05 -4.84 -1.45
N SER A 322 11.99 -3.92 -1.68
CA SER A 322 12.67 -3.69 -2.97
C SER A 322 11.73 -3.73 -4.18
N PHE A 323 10.51 -3.17 -4.04
CA PHE A 323 9.47 -3.30 -5.08
C PHE A 323 9.89 -2.67 -6.41
N MET A 324 10.75 -1.65 -6.41
CA MET A 324 11.31 -1.05 -7.63
C MET A 324 12.40 -1.90 -8.31
N GLY A 325 12.97 -2.87 -7.59
CA GLY A 325 13.97 -3.79 -8.14
C GLY A 325 13.36 -4.90 -9.01
N ARG A 326 12.03 -5.00 -9.08
CA ARG A 326 11.30 -5.99 -9.88
C ARG A 326 10.27 -5.31 -10.80
N GLN A 327 9.97 -5.93 -11.94
CA GLN A 327 9.03 -5.36 -12.90
C GLN A 327 7.60 -5.32 -12.32
N GLU A 328 7.21 -6.33 -11.54
CA GLU A 328 5.89 -6.42 -10.92
C GLU A 328 5.62 -5.27 -9.95
N GLY A 329 6.64 -4.80 -9.22
CA GLY A 329 6.49 -3.66 -8.33
C GLY A 329 6.48 -2.32 -9.07
N LYS A 330 7.15 -2.20 -10.23
CA LYS A 330 7.01 -1.05 -11.14
C LYS A 330 5.60 -0.98 -11.74
N ASP A 331 5.09 -2.12 -12.19
CA ASP A 331 3.73 -2.25 -12.73
C ASP A 331 2.67 -1.96 -11.64
N ALA A 332 2.91 -2.39 -10.40
CA ALA A 332 2.05 -2.06 -9.26
C ALA A 332 2.04 -0.56 -8.93
N GLN A 333 3.21 0.09 -8.97
CA GLN A 333 3.29 1.54 -8.75
C GLN A 333 2.62 2.31 -9.89
N LEU A 334 2.72 1.83 -11.13
CA LEU A 334 1.97 2.37 -12.26
C LEU A 334 0.46 2.29 -11.99
N MET A 335 -0.06 1.13 -11.58
CA MET A 335 -1.47 1.00 -11.23
C MET A 335 -1.90 1.90 -10.07
N ALA A 336 -1.05 2.08 -9.05
CA ALA A 336 -1.33 2.95 -7.92
C ALA A 336 -1.44 4.42 -8.34
N ILE A 337 -0.50 4.90 -9.16
CA ILE A 337 -0.51 6.27 -9.68
C ILE A 337 -1.69 6.47 -10.62
N SER A 338 -2.06 5.51 -11.48
CA SER A 338 -3.21 5.67 -12.37
C SER A 338 -4.57 5.63 -11.66
N TYR A 339 -4.61 5.21 -10.39
CA TYR A 339 -5.83 5.11 -9.57
C TYR A 339 -6.96 4.23 -10.18
N ILE A 340 -6.63 3.36 -11.13
CA ILE A 340 -7.58 2.53 -11.91
C ILE A 340 -8.18 1.34 -11.14
N ASN A 341 -7.59 0.99 -9.99
CA ASN A 341 -7.95 -0.18 -9.18
C ASN A 341 -8.13 0.19 -7.70
N ALA A 342 -8.53 1.44 -7.43
CA ALA A 342 -8.91 1.85 -6.09
C ALA A 342 -10.36 1.46 -5.81
N GLY A 343 -10.65 0.97 -4.60
CA GLY A 343 -12.03 0.74 -4.15
C GLY A 343 -12.79 2.06 -4.07
N THR A 344 -13.49 2.45 -5.13
CA THR A 344 -14.31 3.67 -5.14
C THR A 344 -15.73 3.32 -4.76
N GLY A 345 -16.23 3.98 -3.71
CA GLY A 345 -17.47 3.64 -3.01
C GLY A 345 -18.78 4.06 -3.71
N ASP A 346 -18.83 4.22 -5.04
CA ASP A 346 -20.04 4.74 -5.69
C ASP A 346 -20.93 3.69 -6.37
N THR A 347 -22.18 3.68 -5.89
CA THR A 347 -23.44 3.09 -6.40
C THR A 347 -23.61 1.56 -6.32
N SER A 348 -24.26 1.16 -5.22
CA SER A 348 -24.70 -0.20 -4.84
C SER A 348 -23.56 -1.19 -4.64
N PRO A 349 -23.54 -1.99 -3.56
CA PRO A 349 -22.74 -3.20 -3.58
C PRO A 349 -23.31 -4.01 -4.75
N PRO A 350 -22.55 -4.27 -5.85
CA PRO A 350 -22.99 -5.29 -6.77
C PRO A 350 -23.17 -6.55 -5.91
N PRO A 351 -24.29 -7.28 -6.06
CA PRO A 351 -24.60 -8.38 -5.19
C PRO A 351 -23.50 -9.43 -5.40
N TYR A 352 -22.57 -9.48 -4.45
CA TYR A 352 -21.51 -10.47 -4.32
C TYR A 352 -20.50 -10.45 -5.48
N GLU A 353 -19.29 -9.95 -5.18
CA GLU A 353 -18.04 -10.27 -5.88
C GLU A 353 -18.06 -10.11 -7.42
N LYS A 354 -17.80 -8.90 -7.94
CA LYS A 354 -17.47 -8.72 -9.36
C LYS A 354 -16.17 -7.95 -9.59
N ARG A 355 -15.13 -8.75 -9.86
CA ARG A 355 -13.94 -8.58 -10.71
C ARG A 355 -13.49 -7.15 -11.04
N LYS A 356 -12.20 -6.86 -10.78
CA LYS A 356 -11.31 -6.13 -11.72
C LYS A 356 -9.83 -6.11 -11.30
N VAL A 357 -9.10 -7.18 -11.61
CA VAL A 357 -7.95 -7.28 -12.53
C VAL A 357 -7.90 -8.78 -12.89
N ALA A 358 -7.28 -9.20 -14.01
CA ALA A 358 -6.92 -10.61 -14.19
C ALA A 358 -6.28 -11.13 -12.90
N GLN A 359 -6.82 -12.22 -12.33
CA GLN A 359 -6.49 -12.77 -11.01
C GLN A 359 -4.97 -12.87 -10.77
N GLU A 360 -4.21 -13.10 -11.84
CA GLU A 360 -2.75 -13.14 -11.88
C GLU A 360 -2.07 -11.77 -11.64
N MET A 361 -2.57 -10.68 -12.24
CA MET A 361 -1.95 -9.35 -12.14
C MET A 361 -2.17 -8.69 -10.77
N GLY A 362 -3.37 -8.80 -10.20
CA GLY A 362 -3.65 -8.31 -8.86
C GLY A 362 -2.81 -9.05 -7.81
N ALA A 363 -2.72 -10.37 -7.92
CA ALA A 363 -1.93 -11.19 -7.00
C ALA A 363 -0.41 -10.94 -7.15
N LEU A 364 0.12 -10.84 -8.37
CA LEU A 364 1.56 -10.65 -8.62
C LEU A 364 2.04 -9.21 -8.37
N CYS A 365 1.26 -8.20 -8.74
CA CYS A 365 1.72 -6.81 -8.62
C CYS A 365 1.32 -6.20 -7.26
N ILE A 366 0.05 -6.36 -6.85
CA ILE A 366 -0.47 -5.76 -5.61
C ILE A 366 -0.24 -6.70 -4.44
N GLY A 367 -0.61 -7.97 -4.57
CA GLY A 367 -0.43 -9.01 -3.54
C GLY A 367 0.99 -9.12 -3.00
N LEU A 368 2.00 -9.00 -3.87
CA LEU A 368 3.40 -9.01 -3.47
C LEU A 368 3.83 -7.73 -2.77
N HIS A 369 3.49 -6.55 -3.30
CA HIS A 369 4.18 -5.33 -2.89
C HIS A 369 3.33 -4.36 -2.04
N PHE A 370 2.00 -4.37 -2.20
CA PHE A 370 1.11 -3.31 -1.70
C PHE A 370 -0.20 -3.80 -1.05
N ALA A 371 -0.46 -5.11 -1.02
CA ALA A 371 -1.76 -5.70 -0.67
C ALA A 371 -2.38 -5.20 0.64
N ASN A 372 -3.70 -5.08 0.57
CA ASN A 372 -4.68 -4.95 1.66
C ASN A 372 -5.93 -5.71 1.17
N LEU A 373 -6.42 -6.71 1.90
CA LEU A 373 -7.72 -7.34 1.62
C LEU A 373 -8.80 -6.42 2.19
N ALA A 374 -9.48 -5.66 1.33
CA ALA A 374 -10.67 -4.93 1.75
C ALA A 374 -11.81 -5.94 1.93
N VAL A 375 -11.98 -6.48 3.14
CA VAL A 375 -13.19 -7.19 3.53
C VAL A 375 -13.88 -6.38 4.62
N ASP A 376 -14.90 -5.61 4.22
CA ASP A 376 -15.61 -4.69 5.11
C ASP A 376 -16.45 -5.39 6.20
N GLN A 377 -16.52 -6.73 6.20
CA GLN A 377 -17.33 -7.53 7.11
C GLN A 377 -16.64 -8.83 7.58
N ALA A 378 -16.84 -9.20 8.85
CA ALA A 378 -16.48 -10.52 9.35
C ALA A 378 -17.21 -11.60 8.54
N THR A 379 -16.47 -12.34 7.71
CA THR A 379 -17.04 -13.30 6.77
C THR A 379 -16.83 -14.71 7.30
N GLU A 380 -17.93 -15.46 7.49
CA GLU A 380 -17.87 -16.89 7.77
C GLU A 380 -17.71 -17.64 6.45
N VAL A 381 -16.61 -18.38 6.31
CA VAL A 381 -16.31 -19.15 5.10
C VAL A 381 -16.27 -20.63 5.42
N ASP A 382 -17.04 -21.42 4.67
CA ASP A 382 -17.02 -22.88 4.81
C ASP A 382 -15.86 -23.47 4.00
N ILE A 383 -15.08 -24.34 4.63
CA ILE A 383 -13.89 -24.97 4.05
C ILE A 383 -14.16 -26.46 3.96
N ILE A 384 -15.06 -26.83 3.03
CA ILE A 384 -15.23 -28.20 2.56
C ILE A 384 -14.82 -28.18 1.07
N GLY A 385 -13.55 -28.48 0.79
CA GLY A 385 -13.01 -28.49 -0.57
C GLY A 385 -12.53 -27.11 -1.05
N SER A 386 -13.45 -26.26 -1.50
CA SER A 386 -13.18 -24.89 -2.00
C SER A 386 -13.73 -23.85 -1.03
N LEU A 387 -13.01 -22.73 -0.83
CA LEU A 387 -13.53 -21.56 -0.09
C LEU A 387 -14.85 -21.14 -0.73
N THR A 388 -15.97 -21.24 -0.01
CA THR A 388 -17.25 -20.76 -0.52
C THR A 388 -17.98 -19.91 0.51
N VAL A 389 -18.59 -18.82 0.03
CA VAL A 389 -19.54 -18.00 0.77
C VAL A 389 -20.89 -18.19 0.09
N ASN A 390 -21.90 -18.65 0.83
CA ASN A 390 -23.25 -18.96 0.30
C ASN A 390 -23.21 -19.91 -0.94
N SER A 391 -22.39 -20.96 -0.87
CA SER A 391 -22.22 -21.96 -1.95
C SER A 391 -21.56 -21.44 -3.24
N MET A 392 -20.98 -20.24 -3.22
CA MET A 392 -20.22 -19.66 -4.33
C MET A 392 -18.73 -19.56 -3.97
N PRO A 393 -17.79 -19.80 -4.91
CA PRO A 393 -16.36 -19.68 -4.63
C PRO A 393 -16.00 -18.27 -4.15
N TRP A 394 -15.41 -18.15 -2.97
CA TRP A 394 -14.88 -16.90 -2.46
C TRP A 394 -13.55 -16.58 -3.13
N GLU A 395 -13.42 -15.37 -3.66
CA GLU A 395 -12.20 -14.89 -4.29
C GLU A 395 -11.68 -13.61 -3.61
N PRO A 396 -10.38 -13.53 -3.27
CA PRO A 396 -9.80 -12.32 -2.70
C PRO A 396 -9.84 -11.15 -3.69
N LEU A 397 -10.22 -9.98 -3.20
CA LEU A 397 -10.15 -8.74 -3.97
C LEU A 397 -8.74 -8.11 -3.85
N TYR A 398 -8.04 -8.00 -4.97
CA TYR A 398 -6.74 -7.33 -5.05
C TYR A 398 -6.90 -5.91 -5.59
N CYS A 399 -7.30 -4.97 -4.74
CA CYS A 399 -7.42 -3.55 -5.06
C CYS A 399 -6.48 -2.70 -4.20
N PHE A 400 -6.21 -1.48 -4.64
CA PHE A 400 -5.64 -0.47 -3.77
C PHE A 400 -6.75 0.10 -2.86
N PRO A 401 -6.44 0.39 -1.58
CA PRO A 401 -7.38 1.08 -0.70
C PRO A 401 -7.70 2.47 -1.24
N ALA A 402 -8.86 3.04 -0.87
CA ALA A 402 -9.10 4.44 -1.17
C ALA A 402 -8.04 5.33 -0.49
N ILE A 403 -7.79 6.54 -1.01
CA ILE A 403 -6.83 7.48 -0.39
C ILE A 403 -7.17 7.73 1.08
N GLU A 404 -8.45 7.77 1.42
CA GLU A 404 -8.93 7.98 2.79
C GLU A 404 -8.61 6.84 3.75
N GLU A 405 -8.43 5.62 3.24
CA GLU A 405 -8.19 4.42 4.04
C GLU A 405 -6.70 4.16 4.26
N ASP A 406 -5.85 4.61 3.33
CA ASP A 406 -4.40 4.44 3.43
C ASP A 406 -3.59 5.58 2.82
N LEU A 407 -3.69 6.72 3.50
CA LEU A 407 -3.17 7.98 3.01
C LEU A 407 -1.64 7.99 2.82
N LEU A 408 -0.87 7.35 3.71
CA LEU A 408 0.58 7.31 3.61
C LEU A 408 1.11 6.49 2.43
N LEU A 409 0.32 5.58 1.87
CA LEU A 409 0.67 4.92 0.61
C LEU A 409 0.84 5.96 -0.51
N TYR A 410 -0.15 6.83 -0.65
CA TYR A 410 -0.19 7.85 -1.70
C TYR A 410 0.71 9.06 -1.39
N LEU A 411 0.79 9.46 -0.13
CA LEU A 411 1.62 10.61 0.27
C LEU A 411 3.12 10.31 0.26
N ALA A 412 3.53 9.09 0.64
CA ALA A 412 4.96 8.78 0.81
C ALA A 412 5.54 7.90 -0.29
N ILE A 413 4.80 6.90 -0.77
CA ILE A 413 5.38 5.87 -1.64
C ILE A 413 5.36 6.26 -3.13
N LEU A 414 4.53 7.24 -3.52
CA LEU A 414 4.35 7.68 -4.91
C LEU A 414 5.14 8.95 -5.28
N GLY A 415 6.32 9.14 -4.67
CA GLY A 415 7.19 10.29 -4.93
C GLY A 415 7.17 11.35 -3.81
N GLY A 416 8.22 12.16 -3.73
CA GLY A 416 8.39 13.16 -2.69
C GLY A 416 9.47 14.20 -3.03
N LYS A 417 9.87 15.01 -2.03
CA LYS A 417 10.76 16.17 -2.24
C LYS A 417 12.07 15.85 -2.96
N THR A 418 12.67 14.71 -2.64
CA THR A 418 14.01 14.31 -3.07
C THR A 418 14.03 13.15 -4.06
N TYR A 419 12.86 12.66 -4.51
CA TYR A 419 12.76 11.48 -5.37
C TYR A 419 11.54 11.54 -6.27
N SER A 420 11.67 11.04 -7.49
CA SER A 420 10.55 10.96 -8.45
C SER A 420 9.49 9.95 -8.01
N GLY A 421 8.37 9.90 -8.73
CA GLY A 421 7.37 8.84 -8.54
C GLY A 421 8.02 7.45 -8.68
N TYR A 422 8.82 7.23 -9.73
CA TYR A 422 9.47 5.96 -10.03
C TYR A 422 10.93 5.92 -9.61
N TYR A 423 11.19 6.04 -8.30
CA TYR A 423 12.55 6.04 -7.76
C TYR A 423 12.93 4.70 -7.12
N ASP A 424 14.04 4.10 -7.58
CA ASP A 424 14.66 2.95 -6.93
C ASP A 424 15.71 3.43 -5.91
N ARG A 425 15.37 3.36 -4.62
CA ARG A 425 16.29 3.74 -3.53
C ARG A 425 17.46 2.79 -3.35
N GLN A 426 17.35 1.53 -3.75
CA GLN A 426 18.42 0.56 -3.57
C GLN A 426 19.55 0.86 -4.56
N LEU A 427 19.20 1.21 -5.79
CA LEU A 427 20.16 1.59 -6.82
C LEU A 427 20.42 3.11 -6.86
N SER A 428 19.60 3.90 -6.15
CA SER A 428 19.60 5.37 -6.22
C SER A 428 19.39 5.87 -7.66
N ILE A 429 18.47 5.24 -8.38
CA ILE A 429 18.16 5.55 -9.78
C ILE A 429 16.73 6.09 -9.88
N ASP A 430 16.57 7.26 -10.49
CA ASP A 430 15.27 7.75 -10.93
C ASP A 430 14.94 7.19 -12.32
N HIS A 431 13.84 6.45 -12.42
CA HIS A 431 13.27 6.08 -13.71
C HIS A 431 12.37 7.21 -14.20
N SER A 432 12.48 7.53 -15.48
CA SER A 432 11.55 8.48 -16.09
C SER A 432 10.21 7.81 -16.36
N THR A 433 9.14 8.60 -16.30
CA THR A 433 7.81 8.12 -16.66
C THR A 433 7.79 7.55 -18.08
N LEU A 434 8.45 8.22 -19.04
CA LEU A 434 8.54 7.71 -20.40
C LEU A 434 9.28 6.36 -20.49
N GLY A 435 10.36 6.18 -19.73
CA GLY A 435 11.12 4.94 -19.68
C GLY A 435 10.29 3.77 -19.14
N ILE A 436 9.54 4.01 -18.06
CA ILE A 436 8.63 3.02 -17.46
C ILE A 436 7.54 2.59 -18.46
N PHE A 437 6.86 3.56 -19.09
CA PHE A 437 5.81 3.26 -20.07
C PHE A 437 6.38 2.59 -21.33
N SER A 438 7.55 3.01 -21.80
CA SER A 438 8.21 2.37 -22.94
C SER A 438 8.59 0.91 -22.68
N ALA A 439 9.03 0.58 -21.46
CA ALA A 439 9.29 -0.80 -21.06
C ALA A 439 8.00 -1.64 -21.05
N CYS A 440 6.90 -1.07 -20.53
CA CYS A 440 5.58 -1.70 -20.55
C CYS A 440 5.08 -1.95 -21.99
N LEU A 441 5.20 -0.95 -22.88
CA LEU A 441 4.77 -1.02 -24.28
C LEU A 441 5.60 -2.01 -25.11
N LYS A 442 6.89 -2.22 -24.79
CA LYS A 442 7.78 -3.19 -25.46
C LYS A 442 7.60 -4.63 -24.96
N GLY A 443 6.54 -4.94 -24.23
CA GLY A 443 6.25 -6.28 -23.73
C GLY A 443 7.20 -6.77 -22.64
N LYS A 444 8.05 -5.89 -22.08
CA LYS A 444 8.89 -6.21 -20.92
C LYS A 444 8.16 -6.04 -19.58
N GLY A 445 6.92 -5.53 -19.60
CA GLY A 445 5.95 -5.59 -18.49
C GLY A 445 4.88 -6.65 -18.75
N VAL A 446 3.97 -6.88 -17.80
CA VAL A 446 2.95 -7.93 -17.94
C VAL A 446 2.06 -7.67 -19.17
N THR A 447 2.14 -8.56 -20.16
CA THR A 447 1.35 -8.53 -21.39
C THR A 447 -0.05 -9.05 -21.13
N THR A 448 -1.04 -8.16 -21.22
CA THR A 448 -2.46 -8.51 -21.14
C THR A 448 -2.91 -9.13 -22.46
N GLY A 449 -3.44 -10.35 -22.42
CA GLY A 449 -4.29 -10.88 -23.49
C GLY A 449 -5.39 -9.87 -23.81
N VAL A 450 -5.46 -9.47 -25.07
CA VAL A 450 -6.26 -8.34 -25.55
C VAL A 450 -7.75 -8.67 -25.45
N ASN A 451 -8.42 -8.18 -24.39
CA ASN A 451 -9.87 -8.05 -24.38
C ASN A 451 -10.22 -6.58 -24.64
N THR A 452 -10.63 -6.26 -25.86
CA THR A 452 -10.93 -4.91 -26.36
C THR A 452 -12.14 -4.24 -25.69
N LYS A 453 -12.82 -4.92 -24.75
CA LYS A 453 -14.02 -4.42 -24.07
C LYS A 453 -13.84 -4.11 -22.58
N ALA A 454 -12.64 -4.26 -22.01
CA ALA A 454 -12.40 -4.00 -20.60
C ALA A 454 -11.99 -2.54 -20.32
N LEU A 455 -12.59 -1.92 -19.30
CA LEU A 455 -12.17 -0.64 -18.69
C LEU A 455 -10.70 -0.65 -18.21
N SER A 456 -10.04 -1.81 -18.17
CA SER A 456 -8.68 -2.01 -17.67
C SER A 456 -7.55 -1.62 -18.63
N ASN A 457 -7.85 -1.06 -19.82
CA ASN A 457 -6.83 -0.66 -20.80
C ASN A 457 -6.43 0.81 -20.70
N ASP A 458 -7.05 1.57 -19.80
CA ASP A 458 -6.88 3.03 -19.69
C ASP A 458 -5.55 3.47 -19.05
N TYR A 459 -4.76 2.54 -18.49
CA TYR A 459 -3.44 2.89 -17.97
C TYR A 459 -2.34 2.91 -19.02
N LYS A 460 -2.58 2.33 -20.20
CA LYS A 460 -1.62 2.26 -21.32
C LYS A 460 -1.82 3.39 -22.33
N THR A 461 -2.79 4.26 -22.09
CA THR A 461 -3.08 5.38 -22.99
C THR A 461 -2.06 6.49 -22.76
N PHE A 462 -1.73 7.22 -23.82
CA PHE A 462 -0.71 8.26 -23.77
C PHE A 462 -1.09 9.40 -22.83
N ASP A 463 -2.38 9.74 -22.73
CA ASP A 463 -2.90 10.71 -21.77
C ASP A 463 -2.65 10.27 -20.33
N ASN A 464 -2.73 8.97 -20.02
CA ASN A 464 -2.32 8.46 -18.71
C ASN A 464 -0.81 8.59 -18.48
N MET A 465 0.01 8.38 -19.50
CA MET A 465 1.46 8.62 -19.42
C MET A 465 1.77 10.10 -19.14
N VAL A 466 1.14 11.03 -19.86
CA VAL A 466 1.33 12.47 -19.64
C VAL A 466 0.82 12.87 -18.25
N ALA A 467 -0.31 12.32 -17.80
CA ALA A 467 -0.80 12.54 -16.45
C ALA A 467 0.24 12.09 -15.41
N HIS A 468 0.88 10.93 -15.61
CA HIS A 468 1.98 10.47 -14.75
C HIS A 468 3.20 11.39 -14.81
N MET A 469 3.57 11.92 -15.97
CA MET A 469 4.69 12.87 -16.09
C MET A 469 4.42 14.14 -15.28
N ILE A 470 3.20 14.70 -15.40
CA ILE A 470 2.75 15.88 -14.64
C ILE A 470 2.72 15.55 -13.14
N PHE A 471 2.14 14.41 -12.77
CA PHE A 471 2.10 13.93 -11.39
C PHE A 471 3.51 13.83 -10.82
N CYS A 472 4.42 13.06 -11.42
CA CYS A 472 5.80 12.88 -10.97
C CYS A 472 6.57 14.19 -10.87
N ALA A 473 6.44 15.08 -11.86
CA ALA A 473 7.07 16.40 -11.84
C ALA A 473 6.56 17.27 -10.68
N SER A 474 5.27 17.18 -10.36
CA SER A 474 4.65 17.95 -9.26
C SER A 474 5.09 17.53 -7.85
N ARG A 475 5.61 16.30 -7.69
CA ARG A 475 6.07 15.77 -6.40
C ARG A 475 7.40 16.38 -5.95
N ARG A 476 8.21 16.80 -6.93
CA ARG A 476 9.52 17.42 -6.70
C ARG A 476 9.31 18.68 -5.86
N ASN A 477 10.24 19.03 -4.98
CA ASN A 477 10.09 20.11 -3.99
C ASN A 477 9.10 19.85 -2.82
N GLY A 478 8.41 18.71 -2.80
CA GLY A 478 7.64 18.26 -1.63
C GLY A 478 6.28 18.91 -1.48
N VAL A 479 5.68 18.76 -0.30
CA VAL A 479 4.27 19.12 -0.04
C VAL A 479 3.97 20.61 -0.14
N GLN A 480 5.00 21.47 -0.25
CA GLN A 480 4.84 22.92 -0.44
C GLN A 480 4.46 23.31 -1.86
N GLY A 481 4.41 22.35 -2.78
CA GLY A 481 4.32 22.58 -4.21
C GLY A 481 5.64 23.09 -4.80
N ILE A 482 5.73 23.02 -6.11
CA ILE A 482 6.95 23.28 -6.89
C ILE A 482 6.83 24.56 -7.71
N PRO A 483 7.82 25.46 -7.69
CA PRO A 483 7.84 26.63 -8.58
C PRO A 483 7.70 26.22 -10.06
N PHE A 484 6.98 27.01 -10.85
CA PHE A 484 6.68 26.71 -12.25
C PHE A 484 7.91 26.31 -13.08
N ASP A 485 9.02 27.05 -12.97
CA ASP A 485 10.25 26.74 -13.73
C ASP A 485 10.84 25.37 -13.37
N ASN A 486 10.86 25.04 -12.08
CA ASN A 486 11.36 23.75 -11.60
C ASN A 486 10.42 22.62 -11.99
N PHE A 487 9.10 22.87 -11.98
CA PHE A 487 8.10 21.93 -12.45
C PHE A 487 8.30 21.62 -13.93
N PHE A 488 8.44 22.65 -14.76
CA PHE A 488 8.59 22.50 -16.20
C PHE A 488 9.89 21.78 -16.56
N ALA A 489 11.00 22.12 -15.90
CA ALA A 489 12.27 21.38 -16.03
C ALA A 489 12.12 19.91 -15.59
N GLY A 490 11.35 19.66 -14.53
CA GLY A 490 11.01 18.32 -14.08
C GLY A 490 10.20 17.55 -15.11
N LEU A 491 9.19 18.18 -15.71
CA LEU A 491 8.36 17.63 -16.78
C LEU A 491 9.20 17.23 -17.99
N LEU A 492 10.11 18.10 -18.44
CA LEU A 492 11.05 17.78 -19.54
C LEU A 492 11.94 16.58 -19.20
N SER A 493 12.35 16.45 -17.94
CA SER A 493 13.12 15.30 -17.46
C SER A 493 12.30 14.00 -17.53
N GLU A 494 11.00 14.05 -17.18
CA GLU A 494 10.10 12.88 -17.27
C GLU A 494 9.85 12.43 -18.73
N CYS A 495 10.01 13.34 -19.70
CA CYS A 495 9.94 13.05 -21.14
C CYS A 495 11.21 12.40 -21.72
N GLN A 496 12.24 12.16 -20.90
CA GLN A 496 13.48 11.50 -21.34
C GLN A 496 13.39 9.98 -21.18
N ASP A 497 14.25 9.20 -21.84
CA ASP A 497 14.27 7.73 -21.66
C ASP A 497 14.84 7.33 -20.28
N GLU A 498 15.72 8.17 -19.74
CA GLU A 498 16.25 8.15 -18.39
C GLU A 498 16.20 9.57 -17.82
N ILE A 499 15.96 9.72 -16.51
CA ILE A 499 15.90 11.06 -15.89
C ILE A 499 17.24 11.77 -16.08
N ARG A 500 17.19 12.91 -16.79
CA ARG A 500 18.31 13.83 -16.94
C ARG A 500 17.80 15.27 -17.02
N PRO A 501 18.56 16.25 -16.50
CA PRO A 501 18.22 17.65 -16.68
C PRO A 501 18.20 18.03 -18.16
N VAL A 502 17.20 18.80 -18.57
CA VAL A 502 17.09 19.37 -19.91
C VAL A 502 17.18 20.88 -19.76
N THR A 503 18.23 21.49 -20.32
CA THR A 503 18.40 22.95 -20.30
C THR A 503 17.63 23.56 -21.45
N MET A 504 16.75 24.52 -21.16
CA MET A 504 16.01 25.21 -22.20
C MET A 504 16.87 26.27 -22.88
N THR A 505 16.83 26.32 -24.21
CA THR A 505 17.55 27.32 -25.00
C THR A 505 16.65 27.98 -26.03
N ASP A 506 16.77 29.29 -26.17
CA ASP A 506 16.09 30.03 -27.23
C ASP A 506 16.66 29.61 -28.59
N GLY A 507 15.81 29.17 -29.51
CA GLY A 507 16.22 28.58 -30.78
C GLY A 507 16.85 29.56 -31.77
N ASN A 508 16.66 30.86 -31.59
CA ASN A 508 17.25 31.89 -32.45
C ASN A 508 18.61 32.36 -31.93
N THR A 509 18.73 32.53 -30.61
CA THR A 509 19.91 33.13 -29.96
C THR A 509 20.83 32.10 -29.32
N GLY A 510 20.35 30.87 -29.09
CA GLY A 510 21.05 29.81 -28.37
C GLY A 510 21.23 30.07 -26.87
N LYS A 511 20.67 31.17 -26.34
CA LYS A 511 20.81 31.53 -24.92
C LYS A 511 19.97 30.62 -24.04
N THR A 512 20.50 30.28 -22.88
CA THR A 512 19.74 29.58 -21.84
C THR A 512 18.60 30.45 -21.34
N ILE A 513 17.42 29.86 -21.24
CA ILE A 513 16.19 30.49 -20.73
C ILE A 513 15.51 29.55 -19.71
N VAL A 514 14.54 30.08 -18.97
CA VAL A 514 13.64 29.29 -18.12
C VAL A 514 12.20 29.35 -18.65
N ALA A 515 11.32 28.47 -18.15
CA ALA A 515 9.95 28.37 -18.66
C ALA A 515 9.14 29.66 -18.45
N SER A 516 9.38 30.36 -17.35
CA SER A 516 8.78 31.65 -17.04
C SER A 516 9.14 32.74 -18.06
N ASP A 517 10.29 32.68 -18.71
CA ASP A 517 10.67 33.64 -19.78
C ASP A 517 9.69 33.58 -20.96
N ILE A 518 9.08 32.43 -21.20
CA ILE A 518 8.03 32.25 -22.22
C ILE A 518 6.74 32.95 -21.80
N LEU A 519 6.41 32.92 -20.50
CA LEU A 519 5.17 33.45 -19.93
C LEU A 519 5.23 34.96 -19.62
N ASN A 520 6.40 35.48 -19.23
CA ASN A 520 6.57 36.83 -18.67
C ASN A 520 6.13 37.98 -19.58
N THR A 521 5.82 37.69 -20.84
CA THR A 521 5.35 38.67 -21.80
C THR A 521 3.82 38.67 -21.99
N TYR A 522 3.10 37.90 -21.17
CA TYR A 522 1.64 37.81 -21.12
C TYR A 522 1.17 38.21 -19.73
N ALA A 523 0.44 39.33 -19.63
CA ALA A 523 0.01 39.88 -18.34
C ALA A 523 -0.82 38.88 -17.51
N ASP A 524 -1.73 38.15 -18.16
CA ASP A 524 -2.59 37.15 -17.51
C ASP A 524 -1.84 35.88 -17.06
N LEU A 525 -0.60 35.68 -17.51
CA LEU A 525 0.23 34.52 -17.19
C LEU A 525 1.33 34.80 -16.16
N GLU A 526 1.50 36.06 -15.79
CA GLU A 526 2.48 36.47 -14.76
C GLU A 526 2.15 35.85 -13.39
N ALA A 527 0.86 35.66 -13.10
CA ALA A 527 0.44 34.96 -11.89
C ALA A 527 0.88 33.48 -11.91
N LEU A 528 0.76 32.80 -13.06
CA LEU A 528 1.17 31.40 -13.20
C LEU A 528 2.69 31.24 -13.09
N SER A 529 3.48 32.13 -13.70
CA SER A 529 4.95 32.07 -13.63
C SER A 529 5.50 32.22 -12.22
N ARG A 530 4.78 32.96 -11.36
CA ARG A 530 5.11 33.16 -9.94
C ARG A 530 4.44 32.13 -9.02
N SER A 531 3.51 31.33 -9.54
CA SER A 531 2.78 30.33 -8.77
C SER A 531 3.57 29.05 -8.57
N LYS A 532 3.17 28.28 -7.56
CA LYS A 532 3.65 26.91 -7.36
C LYS A 532 2.62 25.94 -7.91
N ILE A 533 3.07 24.98 -8.73
CA ILE A 533 2.26 23.81 -9.06
C ILE A 533 2.11 22.98 -7.77
N PRO A 534 0.88 22.61 -7.39
CA PRO A 534 0.64 21.91 -6.14
C PRO A 534 1.16 20.47 -6.19
N PHE A 535 1.32 19.86 -5.02
CA PHE A 535 1.60 18.44 -4.84
C PHE A 535 0.34 17.64 -5.20
N LEU A 536 0.32 17.08 -6.41
CA LEU A 536 -0.90 16.54 -7.01
C LEU A 536 -1.30 15.19 -6.41
N ALA A 537 -2.60 14.97 -6.30
CA ALA A 537 -3.20 13.64 -6.13
C ALA A 537 -2.98 12.79 -7.39
N PRO A 538 -3.02 11.45 -7.29
CA PRO A 538 -3.20 10.58 -8.45
C PRO A 538 -4.31 11.10 -9.37
N PRO A 539 -4.23 10.91 -10.70
CA PRO A 539 -5.24 11.42 -11.63
C PRO A 539 -6.65 10.95 -11.24
N ASN A 540 -7.60 11.89 -11.22
CA ASN A 540 -9.00 11.67 -10.83
C ASN A 540 -9.23 11.22 -9.39
N ALA A 541 -8.19 11.22 -8.54
CA ALA A 541 -8.33 11.00 -7.11
C ALA A 541 -8.40 12.34 -6.35
N GLU A 542 -9.11 12.34 -5.24
CA GLU A 542 -9.27 13.52 -4.39
C GLU A 542 -8.47 13.38 -3.10
N TRP A 543 -7.79 14.46 -2.70
CA TRP A 543 -7.24 14.53 -1.36
C TRP A 543 -8.36 14.70 -0.34
N PRO A 544 -8.27 14.04 0.83
CA PRO A 544 -9.21 14.28 1.91
C PRO A 544 -9.17 15.74 2.35
N ARG A 545 -10.31 16.34 2.71
CA ARG A 545 -10.43 17.76 3.08
C ARG A 545 -9.40 18.21 4.12
N TYR A 546 -9.15 17.38 5.12
CA TYR A 546 -8.18 17.68 6.18
C TYR A 546 -6.72 17.80 5.68
N ILE A 547 -6.37 17.21 4.53
CA ILE A 547 -5.07 17.41 3.87
C ILE A 547 -5.06 18.73 3.11
N LEU A 548 -6.15 19.07 2.44
CA LEU A 548 -6.27 20.33 1.71
C LEU A 548 -6.24 21.54 2.65
N ASP A 549 -6.82 21.40 3.85
CA ASP A 549 -6.78 22.43 4.90
C ASP A 549 -5.35 22.75 5.40
N THR A 550 -4.36 21.88 5.15
CA THR A 550 -2.94 22.14 5.50
C THR A 550 -2.31 23.27 4.69
N ARG A 551 -3.01 23.80 3.69
CA ARG A 551 -2.61 25.02 2.98
C ARG A 551 -2.44 26.22 3.90
N ALA A 552 -3.25 26.31 4.95
CA ALA A 552 -3.10 27.33 5.98
C ALA A 552 -1.75 27.26 6.70
N GLU A 553 -1.08 26.10 6.65
CA GLU A 553 0.20 25.80 7.31
C GLU A 553 1.37 25.71 6.31
N GLY A 554 1.20 26.28 5.11
CA GLY A 554 2.25 26.39 4.10
C GLY A 554 2.45 25.15 3.21
N CYS A 555 1.55 24.17 3.27
CA CYS A 555 1.48 23.11 2.26
C CYS A 555 0.72 23.59 1.00
N ASN A 556 0.83 22.87 -0.10
CA ASN A 556 0.11 23.15 -1.34
C ASN A 556 -0.25 21.83 -2.03
N PHE A 557 -1.38 21.24 -1.64
CA PHE A 557 -1.94 20.04 -2.25
C PHE A 557 -2.97 20.40 -3.30
N GLY A 558 -3.05 19.67 -4.40
CA GLY A 558 -3.99 19.96 -5.49
C GLY A 558 -4.33 18.72 -6.28
N HIS A 559 -5.05 18.91 -7.39
CA HIS A 559 -5.70 17.83 -8.11
C HIS A 559 -5.28 17.80 -9.57
N LEU A 560 -5.14 16.58 -10.07
CA LEU A 560 -4.87 16.29 -11.47
C LEU A 560 -6.08 15.56 -12.03
N VAL A 561 -6.69 16.12 -13.08
CA VAL A 561 -7.90 15.55 -13.65
C VAL A 561 -7.62 15.10 -15.08
N ARG A 562 -7.89 13.82 -15.36
CA ARG A 562 -8.05 13.32 -16.72
C ARG A 562 -9.49 13.56 -17.14
N ALA A 563 -9.64 14.51 -18.05
CA ALA A 563 -10.89 15.10 -18.46
C ALA A 563 -11.73 14.13 -19.32
N ARG A 564 -13.04 14.38 -19.34
CA ARG A 564 -13.94 13.70 -20.27
C ARG A 564 -13.81 14.32 -21.66
N ASN A 565 -14.03 13.54 -22.71
CA ASN A 565 -13.93 13.99 -24.11
C ASN A 565 -14.79 15.22 -24.45
N ASP A 566 -15.89 15.45 -23.72
CA ASP A 566 -16.77 16.61 -23.90
C ASP A 566 -16.15 17.93 -23.39
N GLN A 567 -15.12 17.85 -22.54
CA GLN A 567 -14.38 18.99 -22.01
C GLN A 567 -13.31 19.54 -22.97
N LYS A 568 -13.13 18.94 -24.15
CA LYS A 568 -12.22 19.42 -25.23
C LYS A 568 -10.77 19.68 -24.78
N CYS A 569 -10.32 18.96 -23.75
CA CYS A 569 -8.94 18.79 -23.32
C CYS A 569 -8.83 17.38 -22.72
N ASP A 570 -7.62 16.85 -22.59
CA ASP A 570 -7.42 15.50 -22.04
C ASP A 570 -7.06 15.54 -20.56
N ILE A 571 -6.33 16.58 -20.12
CA ILE A 571 -5.84 16.70 -18.73
C ILE A 571 -5.90 18.16 -18.29
N PHE A 572 -6.18 18.41 -17.02
CA PHE A 572 -5.99 19.74 -16.43
C PHE A 572 -5.55 19.66 -14.97
N VAL A 573 -4.88 20.72 -14.53
CA VAL A 573 -4.37 20.85 -13.16
C VAL A 573 -5.14 21.92 -12.41
N CYS A 574 -5.68 21.56 -11.26
CA CYS A 574 -6.42 22.46 -10.38
C CYS A 574 -5.61 22.76 -9.11
N ASN A 575 -5.57 24.04 -8.76
CA ASN A 575 -5.00 24.51 -7.51
C ASN A 575 -6.05 24.70 -6.42
N THR A 576 -7.32 24.39 -6.65
CA THR A 576 -8.40 24.54 -5.68
C THR A 576 -9.36 23.36 -5.77
N GLU A 577 -10.17 23.20 -4.72
CA GLU A 577 -11.22 22.18 -4.67
C GLU A 577 -12.38 22.49 -5.61
N ASP A 578 -12.56 23.76 -5.94
CA ASP A 578 -13.60 24.18 -6.86
C ASP A 578 -13.13 23.97 -8.30
N LEU A 579 -13.54 22.84 -8.89
CA LEU A 579 -13.30 22.53 -10.30
C LEU A 579 -13.97 23.54 -11.26
N THR A 580 -14.75 24.50 -10.75
CA THR A 580 -15.26 25.62 -11.53
C THR A 580 -14.28 26.78 -11.64
N GLU A 581 -13.25 26.85 -10.80
CA GLU A 581 -12.17 27.84 -10.94
C GLU A 581 -11.30 27.56 -12.18
N PRO A 582 -10.66 28.58 -12.76
CA PRO A 582 -9.74 28.40 -13.88
C PRO A 582 -8.61 27.44 -13.53
N PRO A 583 -8.32 26.43 -14.37
CA PRO A 583 -7.19 25.54 -14.16
C PRO A 583 -5.86 26.29 -14.32
N LEU A 584 -4.80 25.80 -13.66
CA LEU A 584 -3.46 26.37 -13.83
C LEU A 584 -2.97 26.24 -15.27
N PHE A 585 -3.23 25.07 -15.88
CA PHE A 585 -3.04 24.83 -17.30
C PHE A 585 -3.86 23.63 -17.76
N LEU A 586 -4.13 23.60 -19.06
CA LEU A 586 -4.78 22.48 -19.76
C LEU A 586 -3.74 21.68 -20.54
N CYS A 587 -4.01 20.41 -20.81
CA CYS A 587 -3.22 19.61 -21.74
C CYS A 587 -4.09 18.91 -22.79
N GLU A 588 -3.55 18.86 -24.00
CA GLU A 588 -4.08 18.11 -25.13
C GLU A 588 -2.98 17.16 -25.61
N CYS A 589 -3.31 15.87 -25.69
CA CYS A 589 -2.34 14.81 -25.92
C CYS A 589 -2.86 13.73 -26.88
N LYS A 590 -4.02 13.93 -27.50
CA LYS A 590 -4.56 13.05 -28.54
C LYS A 590 -3.68 12.90 -29.78
N TYR A 591 -2.80 13.88 -30.02
CA TYR A 591 -1.95 13.95 -31.22
C TYR A 591 -0.50 13.52 -30.96
N TRP A 592 -0.28 12.77 -29.89
CA TRP A 592 1.05 12.40 -29.43
C TRP A 592 1.90 11.61 -30.43
N ASP A 593 1.30 10.73 -31.22
CA ASP A 593 1.98 9.91 -32.24
C ASP A 593 1.96 10.58 -33.62
N LYS A 594 1.29 11.73 -33.72
CA LYS A 594 1.00 12.41 -34.97
C LYS A 594 1.75 13.71 -35.09
N ASN A 595 1.93 14.10 -36.35
CA ASN A 595 2.34 15.45 -36.67
C ASN A 595 1.13 16.37 -36.51
N VAL A 596 1.31 17.48 -35.81
CA VAL A 596 0.29 18.52 -35.66
C VAL A 596 0.56 19.61 -36.68
N ASP A 597 -0.40 19.89 -37.54
CA ASP A 597 -0.37 21.01 -38.48
C ASP A 597 -1.22 22.18 -37.99
N SER A 598 -1.24 23.27 -38.76
CA SER A 598 -2.02 24.46 -38.42
C SER A 598 -3.53 24.19 -38.32
N GLY A 599 -4.07 23.26 -39.12
CA GLY A 599 -5.51 22.94 -39.11
C GLY A 599 -5.91 22.18 -37.85
N VAL A 600 -5.08 21.22 -37.43
CA VAL A 600 -5.23 20.52 -36.16
C VAL A 600 -5.12 21.50 -35.00
N MET A 601 -4.10 22.37 -35.01
CA MET A 601 -3.92 23.39 -33.96
C MET A 601 -5.12 24.33 -33.85
N SER A 602 -5.67 24.81 -34.99
CA SER A 602 -6.89 25.63 -34.99
C SER A 602 -8.10 24.89 -34.44
N THR A 603 -8.18 23.56 -34.63
CA THR A 603 -9.25 22.72 -34.07
C THR A 603 -9.13 22.61 -32.55
N ILE A 604 -7.91 22.39 -32.04
CA ILE A 604 -7.63 22.33 -30.60
C ILE A 604 -8.02 23.66 -29.94
N ILE A 605 -7.48 24.77 -30.43
CA ILE A 605 -7.79 26.12 -29.91
C ILE A 605 -9.28 26.41 -30.00
N GLY A 606 -9.95 26.07 -31.11
CA GLY A 606 -11.39 26.23 -31.26
C GLY A 606 -12.21 25.45 -30.24
N GLY A 607 -11.78 24.22 -29.90
CA GLY A 607 -12.39 23.41 -28.85
C GLY A 607 -12.25 24.05 -27.46
N LEU A 608 -11.06 24.55 -27.13
CA LEU A 608 -10.79 25.25 -25.88
C LEU A 608 -11.61 26.55 -25.75
N GLU A 609 -11.70 27.34 -26.82
CA GLU A 609 -12.53 28.56 -26.84
C GLU A 609 -14.01 28.26 -26.68
N THR A 610 -14.49 27.12 -27.18
CA THR A 610 -15.91 26.75 -27.09
C THR A 610 -16.29 26.35 -25.66
N VAL A 611 -15.45 25.55 -25.00
CA VAL A 611 -15.77 24.95 -23.69
C VAL A 611 -15.24 25.78 -22.53
N TRP A 612 -13.97 26.18 -22.57
CA TRP A 612 -13.30 26.86 -21.47
C TRP A 612 -13.36 28.38 -21.57
N LYS A 613 -13.54 28.93 -22.79
CA LYS A 613 -13.69 30.37 -23.03
C LYS A 613 -12.56 31.18 -22.38
N GLU A 614 -12.87 32.07 -21.44
CA GLU A 614 -11.91 32.91 -20.74
C GLU A 614 -11.15 32.16 -19.62
N LYS A 615 -11.61 30.97 -19.22
CA LYS A 615 -10.95 30.18 -18.17
C LYS A 615 -9.64 29.54 -18.62
N TRP A 616 -9.41 29.41 -19.92
CA TRP A 616 -8.14 28.89 -20.43
C TRP A 616 -7.22 30.03 -20.86
N VAL A 617 -6.01 30.00 -20.33
CA VAL A 617 -4.97 31.01 -20.61
C VAL A 617 -3.67 30.37 -21.12
N VAL A 618 -3.36 29.16 -20.65
CA VAL A 618 -2.24 28.31 -21.13
C VAL A 618 -2.73 26.90 -21.41
N ALA A 619 -2.30 26.36 -22.55
CA ALA A 619 -2.47 24.95 -22.90
C ALA A 619 -1.13 24.33 -23.33
N LEU A 620 -0.84 23.12 -22.83
CA LEU A 620 0.27 22.29 -23.26
C LEU A 620 -0.23 21.28 -24.29
N VAL A 621 0.31 21.30 -25.50
CA VAL A 621 -0.08 20.37 -26.57
C VAL A 621 1.05 19.37 -26.79
N PHE A 622 0.84 18.11 -26.45
CA PHE A 622 1.82 17.04 -26.66
C PHE A 622 1.64 16.42 -28.04
N CYS A 623 2.71 16.39 -28.82
CA CYS A 623 2.73 15.79 -30.16
C CYS A 623 4.07 15.13 -30.48
N ALA A 624 4.11 14.34 -31.55
CA ALA A 624 5.35 13.76 -32.05
C ALA A 624 6.23 14.86 -32.67
N LYS A 625 5.60 15.72 -33.48
CA LYS A 625 6.24 16.84 -34.17
C LYS A 625 5.21 17.90 -34.57
N LEU A 626 5.58 19.17 -34.49
CA LEU A 626 4.84 20.28 -35.05
C LEU A 626 5.30 20.52 -36.49
N ALA A 627 4.37 20.47 -37.44
CA ALA A 627 4.64 20.78 -38.83
C ALA A 627 4.88 22.29 -39.03
N THR A 628 5.69 22.65 -40.02
CA THR A 628 5.84 24.04 -40.45
C THR A 628 4.49 24.56 -40.93
N PHE A 629 4.04 25.70 -40.41
CA PHE A 629 2.76 26.27 -40.82
C PHE A 629 2.89 26.97 -42.17
N GLU A 630 2.30 26.37 -43.21
CA GLU A 630 2.25 26.95 -44.57
C GLU A 630 1.21 28.08 -44.68
N LYS A 631 0.18 28.06 -43.83
CA LYS A 631 -0.85 29.09 -43.76
C LYS A 631 -0.53 30.11 -42.67
N LYS A 632 -0.89 31.37 -42.92
CA LYS A 632 -0.73 32.47 -41.96
C LYS A 632 -1.55 32.17 -40.70
N TRP A 633 -0.92 32.28 -39.53
CA TRP A 633 -1.58 32.15 -38.23
C TRP A 633 -2.71 33.18 -38.10
N ASP A 634 -3.94 32.70 -37.88
CA ASP A 634 -5.17 33.49 -37.92
C ASP A 634 -5.72 33.84 -36.53
N ARG A 635 -4.98 33.51 -35.47
CA ARG A 635 -5.30 33.79 -34.06
C ARG A 635 -4.33 34.82 -33.49
N ASP A 636 -4.56 36.10 -33.80
CA ASP A 636 -3.62 37.18 -33.46
C ASP A 636 -3.50 37.46 -31.95
N GLU A 637 -4.41 36.93 -31.12
CA GLU A 637 -4.36 37.04 -29.65
C GLU A 637 -3.71 35.82 -28.95
N VAL A 638 -3.48 34.73 -29.69
CA VAL A 638 -2.97 33.45 -29.16
C VAL A 638 -1.55 33.22 -29.66
N GLY A 639 -0.59 33.13 -28.74
CA GLY A 639 0.77 32.72 -29.07
C GLY A 639 0.92 31.21 -29.23
N CYS A 640 1.89 30.82 -30.04
CA CYS A 640 2.30 29.44 -30.22
C CYS A 640 3.81 29.34 -30.15
N VAL A 641 4.28 28.61 -29.15
CA VAL A 641 5.69 28.32 -28.91
C VAL A 641 5.89 26.82 -28.89
N LYS A 642 7.02 26.37 -29.43
CA LYS A 642 7.37 24.97 -29.56
C LYS A 642 8.57 24.67 -28.68
N VAL A 643 8.48 23.63 -27.88
CA VAL A 643 9.56 23.13 -27.02
C VAL A 643 9.87 21.70 -27.44
N ASP A 644 11.07 21.49 -27.95
CA ASP A 644 11.60 20.14 -28.16
C ASP A 644 11.92 19.54 -26.79
N CYS A 645 11.16 18.52 -26.40
CA CYS A 645 11.29 17.93 -25.07
C CYS A 645 12.63 17.22 -24.89
N ARG A 646 13.28 16.76 -25.97
CA ARG A 646 14.55 16.02 -25.92
C ARG A 646 15.75 16.94 -25.86
N SER A 647 15.73 18.04 -26.61
CA SER A 647 16.86 18.99 -26.67
C SER A 647 16.69 20.21 -25.76
N GLY A 648 15.47 20.53 -25.35
CA GLY A 648 15.15 21.76 -24.62
C GLY A 648 15.08 23.00 -25.52
N ARG A 649 15.25 22.85 -26.83
CA ARG A 649 15.19 23.98 -27.77
C ARG A 649 13.77 24.56 -27.82
N VAL A 650 13.67 25.88 -27.72
CA VAL A 650 12.43 26.64 -27.73
C VAL A 650 12.36 27.52 -28.97
N ASP A 651 11.38 27.29 -29.83
CA ASP A 651 11.16 28.08 -31.05
C ASP A 651 9.78 28.74 -31.02
N TRP A 652 9.72 30.06 -31.18
CA TRP A 652 8.44 30.75 -31.39
C TRP A 652 7.93 30.49 -32.80
N VAL A 653 6.74 29.92 -32.89
CA VAL A 653 6.05 29.71 -34.17
C VAL A 653 5.25 30.95 -34.53
N PHE A 654 4.57 31.51 -33.54
CA PHE A 654 3.91 32.81 -33.64
C PHE A 654 3.89 33.47 -32.26
N GLN A 655 4.36 34.72 -32.21
CA GLN A 655 4.28 35.55 -31.02
C GLN A 655 3.46 36.81 -31.36
N PRO A 656 2.28 37.01 -30.74
CA PRO A 656 1.48 38.22 -30.90
C PRO A 656 2.27 39.50 -30.58
N ALA A 657 1.81 40.62 -31.13
CA ALA A 657 2.22 41.94 -30.63
C ALA A 657 1.89 42.06 -29.13
N HIS A 658 2.72 42.75 -28.36
CA HIS A 658 2.65 42.79 -26.90
C HIS A 658 1.25 43.14 -26.36
N GLU A 659 0.58 44.11 -26.99
CA GLU A 659 -0.78 44.57 -26.64
C GLU A 659 -1.91 43.56 -26.96
N LYS A 660 -1.63 42.53 -27.75
CA LYS A 660 -2.60 41.49 -28.15
C LYS A 660 -2.41 40.16 -27.43
N ARG A 661 -1.37 40.03 -26.61
CA ARG A 661 -1.02 38.77 -25.92
C ARG A 661 -2.06 38.44 -24.84
N LYS A 662 -2.93 37.47 -25.12
CA LYS A 662 -3.92 36.98 -24.14
C LYS A 662 -3.70 35.53 -23.73
N LYS A 663 -3.44 34.65 -24.70
CA LYS A 663 -3.35 33.20 -24.45
C LYS A 663 -2.12 32.60 -25.09
N LEU A 664 -1.66 31.47 -24.55
CA LEU A 664 -0.47 30.80 -25.02
C LEU A 664 -0.69 29.30 -25.17
N VAL A 665 -0.28 28.77 -26.32
CA VAL A 665 -0.13 27.34 -26.55
C VAL A 665 1.36 27.00 -26.52
N ILE A 666 1.74 26.09 -25.63
CA ILE A 666 3.09 25.52 -25.54
C ILE A 666 3.04 24.12 -26.14
N VAL A 667 3.64 23.94 -27.31
CA VAL A 667 3.71 22.65 -27.99
C VAL A 667 4.92 21.89 -27.44
N MET A 668 4.64 20.75 -26.80
CA MET A 668 5.61 19.81 -26.26
C MET A 668 5.92 18.75 -27.32
N GLU A 669 6.99 18.94 -28.10
CA GLU A 669 7.42 17.97 -29.10
C GLU A 669 8.18 16.83 -28.41
N THR A 670 7.56 15.65 -28.35
CA THR A 670 8.11 14.48 -27.65
C THR A 670 8.93 13.55 -28.54
N GLY A 671 8.80 13.70 -29.87
CA GLY A 671 9.32 12.78 -30.88
C GLY A 671 8.42 11.55 -31.06
N HIS A 672 8.68 10.76 -32.11
CA HIS A 672 7.98 9.49 -32.29
C HIS A 672 8.45 8.46 -31.25
N LEU A 673 7.51 7.91 -30.48
CA LEU A 673 7.82 6.80 -29.58
C LEU A 673 8.10 5.54 -30.40
N SER A 674 9.21 4.87 -30.12
CA SER A 674 9.50 3.54 -30.67
C SER A 674 8.55 2.52 -30.01
N VAL A 675 7.34 2.36 -30.55
CA VAL A 675 6.44 1.27 -30.16
C VAL A 675 7.07 -0.01 -30.72
N GLY A 676 7.44 -0.94 -29.83
CA GLY A 676 7.85 -2.27 -30.29
C GLY A 676 6.68 -2.87 -31.05
N VAL A 677 6.88 -3.20 -32.33
CA VAL A 677 5.92 -4.03 -33.07
C VAL A 677 5.79 -5.34 -32.28
N PRO A 678 4.56 -5.82 -32.01
CA PRO A 678 4.32 -6.99 -31.18
C PRO A 678 5.05 -8.26 -31.65
#